data_AF-S3CGR8-F1
#
_entry.id   AF-S3CGR8-F1
#
_cell.length_a   1.000
_cell.length_b   1.000
_cell.length_c   1.000
_cell.angle_alpha   90.00
_cell.angle_beta   90.00
_cell.angle_gamma   90.00
#
_symmetry.space_group_name_H-M   'P 1'
#
loop_
_entity.id
_entity.type
_entity.pdbx_description
1 polymer ?
#
loop_
_entity_poly.entity_id
_entity_poly.type
_entity_poly.pdbx_seq_one_letter_code
_entity_poly.pdbx_strand_id
1 'polypeptide(L)'
;MAQTFVYNSGTYQETNSGTSDLEFGLFFDGTLNNKNNTDLRLKVLNQNDLKIRPTDDVEIILWKEEMIEERRKRFEKDSLDKYSDNKDELDPKDITDYQIADKRSGTDKLGVDNSLMNDYTNVARMWKCCDDNYRIYIEGIGTLDKQKDIDDGFRFGAGETGIRGKVRRGCEELAKKIEPKILKRNDEIIEITLDVFGFSRGAAAARNFLYEVNVSNKREEDTKITKSKKYVGTHLEETSYYTYSTNDIIAEKQFVREYEDILLDKDNVEVDPQYLIDGKMPKYGYLGYYLLEKVKPEVLDRIRLNIRFVGLYDTVSSYEESGNLMKGMLQASHLADYFDDDVEQLQLNNLGKFQQAVHFTAMDEHRENFALTKLQPQENNCNYIEKTFPGVHCDIGGAYETGTEIVDEIEVCPVIISLFSSELEDLKSKLISDCWYMESQLEIKIELQRDEERVAKHLELFKKRYDRFLEIIGGVTGANLIRYKKLRGVRFLWKEYSYIPLHFMESYFLSNLSDNCEKIFSMTTIDEYSIKSHPKLVQAKEWLEKYVFGNGEKWSFIPNIEEIIKGKIIKLKGKKPLHEATKDRLEERRYKVMLDNKHQYTELIKVLNQEKELRDRVINENPIIANHFILETLRTYYLHWSANRDWFGMDPTSDRIRKEY
;
A
#
# COMPACT_ATOMS: atom_id res chain seq x y z
N MET A 1 -13.42 -10.44 65.40
CA MET A 1 -13.89 -11.74 64.87
C MET A 1 -13.95 -11.60 63.36
N ALA A 2 -13.19 -12.27 62.50
CA ALA A 2 -12.11 -13.24 62.65
C ALA A 2 -11.14 -13.03 61.46
N GLN A 3 -9.83 -13.05 61.71
CA GLN A 3 -8.81 -13.16 60.66
C GLN A 3 -8.62 -14.65 60.37
N THR A 4 -8.81 -15.07 59.11
CA THR A 4 -8.48 -16.42 58.67
C THR A 4 -7.12 -16.40 58.03
N PHE A 5 -6.11 -16.91 58.74
CA PHE A 5 -4.81 -17.25 58.19
C PHE A 5 -4.91 -18.66 57.58
N VAL A 6 -4.53 -18.80 56.31
CA VAL A 6 -4.32 -20.10 55.68
C VAL A 6 -2.80 -20.30 55.55
N TYR A 7 -2.27 -21.24 56.32
CA TYR A 7 -0.91 -21.74 56.16
C TYR A 7 -0.85 -22.65 54.94
N ASN A 8 0.02 -22.34 53.98
CA ASN A 8 0.40 -23.30 52.95
C ASN A 8 1.79 -23.86 53.27
N SER A 9 1.82 -25.01 53.95
CA SER A 9 3.02 -25.82 54.14
C SER A 9 3.21 -26.72 52.91
N GLY A 10 3.74 -26.15 51.84
CA GLY A 10 4.16 -26.88 50.64
C GLY A 10 5.63 -26.64 50.41
N THR A 11 6.45 -27.68 50.54
CA THR A 11 7.86 -27.66 50.17
C THR A 11 7.99 -27.29 48.70
N TYR A 12 8.50 -26.09 48.44
CA TYR A 12 8.94 -25.62 47.14
C TYR A 12 10.05 -26.55 46.64
N GLN A 13 9.73 -27.42 45.69
CA GLN A 13 10.74 -28.00 44.81
C GLN A 13 10.89 -27.06 43.63
N GLU A 14 11.98 -26.30 43.67
CA GLU A 14 12.45 -25.45 42.60
C GLU A 14 12.89 -26.35 41.43
N THR A 15 12.00 -26.60 40.47
CA THR A 15 12.42 -27.06 39.14
C THR A 15 12.81 -25.83 38.33
N ASN A 16 14.06 -25.40 38.49
CA ASN A 16 14.71 -24.46 37.59
C ASN A 16 14.84 -25.09 36.19
N SER A 17 13.87 -24.83 35.32
CA SER A 17 14.15 -24.65 33.89
C SER A 17 13.54 -23.32 33.50
N GLY A 18 14.33 -22.24 33.66
CA GLY A 18 13.91 -20.89 33.32
C GLY A 18 13.39 -20.85 31.90
N THR A 19 12.17 -20.34 31.70
CA THR A 19 11.67 -20.01 30.37
C THR A 19 12.08 -18.57 30.10
N SER A 20 12.67 -18.34 28.93
CA SER A 20 13.12 -17.01 28.51
C SER A 20 12.26 -16.52 27.37
N ASP A 21 11.51 -15.45 27.63
CA ASP A 21 10.59 -14.85 26.67
C ASP A 21 11.29 -13.74 25.87
N LEU A 22 11.26 -13.87 24.55
CA LEU A 22 11.75 -12.88 23.60
C LEU A 22 10.60 -12.42 22.71
N GLU A 23 10.48 -11.11 22.50
CA GLU A 23 9.42 -10.53 21.69
C GLU A 23 10.01 -9.73 20.53
N PHE A 24 9.46 -9.90 19.33
CA PHE A 24 9.90 -9.18 18.13
C PHE A 24 8.72 -8.82 17.23
N GLY A 25 8.76 -7.60 16.71
CA GLY A 25 7.82 -7.12 15.70
C GLY A 25 8.49 -7.07 14.33
N LEU A 26 7.90 -7.72 13.33
CA LEU A 26 8.33 -7.64 11.93
C LEU A 26 7.36 -6.75 11.14
N PHE A 27 7.90 -5.81 10.37
CA PHE A 27 7.14 -4.78 9.67
C PHE A 27 7.49 -4.78 8.19
N PHE A 28 6.66 -5.42 7.36
CA PHE A 28 6.85 -5.57 5.91
C PHE A 28 6.14 -4.46 5.13
N ASP A 29 6.90 -3.57 4.50
CA ASP A 29 6.33 -2.41 3.84
C ASP A 29 5.75 -2.69 2.43
N GLY A 30 4.92 -1.77 1.93
CA GLY A 30 4.28 -1.86 0.63
C GLY A 30 5.25 -1.64 -0.54
N THR A 31 4.89 -2.11 -1.74
CA THR A 31 5.69 -1.92 -2.96
C THR A 31 6.11 -0.47 -3.17
N LEU A 32 7.37 -0.25 -3.57
CA LEU A 32 7.95 1.09 -3.74
C LEU A 32 7.83 1.97 -2.48
N ASN A 33 7.78 1.41 -1.28
CA ASN A 33 7.89 2.19 -0.04
C ASN A 33 9.20 1.86 0.68
N ASN A 34 9.92 2.90 1.07
CA ASN A 34 11.12 2.76 1.88
C ASN A 34 11.22 3.93 2.87
N LYS A 35 11.06 3.63 4.16
CA LYS A 35 11.15 4.60 5.24
C LYS A 35 12.44 5.42 5.22
N ASN A 36 13.57 4.82 4.84
CA ASN A 36 14.86 5.52 4.80
C ASN A 36 14.93 6.51 3.63
N ASN A 37 14.27 6.21 2.52
CA ASN A 37 14.14 7.14 1.40
C ASN A 37 13.17 8.29 1.76
N THR A 38 12.04 7.99 2.41
CA THR A 38 11.15 9.04 2.94
C THR A 38 11.88 9.94 3.95
N ASP A 39 12.62 9.38 4.91
CA ASP A 39 13.44 10.16 5.85
C ASP A 39 14.40 11.10 5.12
N LEU A 40 15.05 10.61 4.06
CA LEU A 40 16.00 11.36 3.26
C LEU A 40 15.33 12.51 2.51
N ARG A 41 14.18 12.26 1.84
CA ARG A 41 13.40 13.32 1.19
C ARG A 41 12.95 14.38 2.20
N LEU A 42 12.44 13.98 3.36
CA LEU A 42 11.97 14.94 4.36
C LEU A 42 13.11 15.81 4.90
N LYS A 43 14.32 15.25 5.03
CA LYS A 43 15.52 16.01 5.41
C LYS A 43 15.97 17.00 4.34
N VAL A 44 15.91 16.59 3.06
CA VAL A 44 16.46 17.38 1.94
C VAL A 44 15.45 18.38 1.40
N LEU A 45 14.20 17.99 1.19
CA LEU A 45 13.15 18.82 0.57
C LEU A 45 12.23 19.46 1.60
N ASN A 46 11.60 18.66 2.47
CA ASN A 46 10.50 19.09 3.35
C ASN A 46 11.01 19.44 4.76
N GLN A 47 12.07 20.24 4.84
CA GLN A 47 12.55 20.79 6.10
C GLN A 47 11.44 21.57 6.85
N ASN A 48 11.66 21.88 8.13
CA ASN A 48 10.66 22.49 9.00
C ASN A 48 10.05 23.81 8.46
N ASP A 49 10.78 24.52 7.61
CA ASP A 49 10.37 25.74 6.89
C ASP A 49 9.25 25.47 5.87
N LEU A 50 9.29 24.33 5.18
CA LEU A 50 8.36 23.95 4.10
C LEU A 50 7.31 22.90 4.50
N LYS A 51 7.29 22.48 5.77
CA LYS A 51 6.25 21.58 6.28
C LYS A 51 4.87 22.26 6.22
N ILE A 52 3.95 21.66 5.46
CA ILE A 52 2.53 22.07 5.40
C ILE A 52 1.83 21.72 6.72
N ARG A 53 1.06 22.66 7.26
CA ARG A 53 0.36 22.54 8.55
C ARG A 53 -1.14 22.79 8.38
N PRO A 54 -2.00 22.16 9.20
CA PRO A 54 -3.45 22.42 9.18
C PRO A 54 -3.86 23.87 9.46
N THR A 55 -2.96 24.67 10.03
CA THR A 55 -3.16 26.10 10.31
C THR A 55 -2.75 27.00 9.16
N ASP A 56 -2.07 26.48 8.13
CA ASP A 56 -1.66 27.26 6.98
C ASP A 56 -2.88 27.62 6.13
N ASP A 57 -2.92 28.84 5.60
CA ASP A 57 -3.91 29.24 4.61
C ASP A 57 -3.52 28.77 3.20
N VAL A 58 -4.44 28.97 2.25
CA VAL A 58 -4.26 28.51 0.86
C VAL A 58 -3.06 29.16 0.19
N GLU A 59 -2.76 30.44 0.46
CA GLU A 59 -1.62 31.13 -0.16
C GLU A 59 -0.29 30.56 0.36
N ILE A 60 -0.20 30.31 1.66
CA ILE A 60 0.98 29.69 2.29
C ILE A 60 1.18 28.26 1.79
N ILE A 61 0.10 27.48 1.65
CA ILE A 61 0.17 26.11 1.14
C ILE A 61 0.73 26.10 -0.27
N LEU A 62 0.16 26.91 -1.18
CA LEU A 62 0.62 26.99 -2.57
C LEU A 62 2.07 27.45 -2.67
N TRP A 63 2.47 28.43 -1.85
CA TRP A 63 3.85 28.88 -1.78
C TRP A 63 4.79 27.75 -1.32
N LYS A 64 4.41 26.96 -0.30
CA LYS A 64 5.23 25.83 0.16
C LYS A 64 5.37 24.74 -0.90
N GLU A 65 4.28 24.40 -1.60
CA GLU A 65 4.33 23.44 -2.72
C GLU A 65 5.27 23.92 -3.84
N GLU A 66 5.19 25.21 -4.20
CA GLU A 66 6.09 25.81 -5.19
C GLU A 66 7.56 25.76 -4.74
N MET A 67 7.86 26.10 -3.49
CA MET A 67 9.21 26.06 -2.94
C MET A 67 9.80 24.64 -2.85
N ILE A 68 8.97 23.64 -2.53
CA ILE A 68 9.39 22.23 -2.55
C ILE A 68 9.79 21.82 -3.97
N GLU A 69 8.99 22.19 -4.97
CA GLU A 69 9.26 21.89 -6.38
C GLU A 69 10.49 22.63 -6.90
N GLU A 70 10.71 23.88 -6.50
CA GLU A 70 11.95 24.60 -6.82
C GLU A 70 13.17 23.93 -6.20
N ARG A 71 13.09 23.56 -4.91
CA ARG A 71 14.17 22.88 -4.19
C ARG A 71 14.51 21.54 -4.86
N ARG A 72 13.50 20.79 -5.31
CA ARG A 72 13.67 19.57 -6.10
C ARG A 72 14.44 19.83 -7.40
N LYS A 73 14.01 20.80 -8.21
CA LYS A 73 14.70 21.18 -9.46
C LYS A 73 16.15 21.60 -9.26
N ARG A 74 16.51 22.15 -8.09
CA ARG A 74 17.92 22.44 -7.76
C ARG A 74 18.74 21.15 -7.66
N PHE A 75 18.21 20.13 -6.99
CA PHE A 75 18.90 18.87 -6.73
C PHE A 75 18.94 17.91 -7.93
N GLU A 76 18.03 18.05 -8.89
CA GLU A 76 17.99 17.27 -10.14
C GLU A 76 19.11 17.59 -11.16
N LYS A 77 19.78 18.74 -11.05
CA LYS A 77 20.86 19.08 -11.99
C LYS A 77 22.13 18.31 -11.63
N ASP A 78 22.62 17.48 -12.57
CA ASP A 78 23.89 16.72 -12.50
C ASP A 78 25.14 17.60 -12.20
N SER A 79 24.99 18.93 -12.25
CA SER A 79 26.05 19.93 -12.12
C SER A 79 25.98 20.74 -10.81
N LEU A 80 25.49 20.17 -9.71
CA LEU A 80 25.64 20.84 -8.41
C LEU A 80 27.13 20.82 -8.02
N ASP A 81 27.79 21.97 -8.16
CA ASP A 81 29.04 22.24 -7.47
C ASP A 81 28.82 21.96 -5.98
N LYS A 82 29.49 20.92 -5.46
CA LYS A 82 29.33 20.37 -4.08
C LYS A 82 29.46 21.38 -2.94
N TYR A 83 29.81 22.62 -3.25
CA TYR A 83 30.14 23.68 -2.30
C TYR A 83 29.45 25.03 -2.55
N SER A 84 28.77 25.26 -3.69
CA SER A 84 28.48 26.65 -4.10
C SER A 84 27.15 27.24 -3.63
N ASP A 85 26.22 26.47 -3.04
CA ASP A 85 24.94 27.03 -2.59
C ASP A 85 24.27 26.22 -1.46
N ASN A 86 24.99 25.90 -0.38
CA ASN A 86 24.39 25.27 0.81
C ASN A 86 23.56 26.28 1.64
N LYS A 87 22.58 26.91 1.00
CA LYS A 87 21.63 27.86 1.64
C LYS A 87 20.73 27.18 2.66
N ASP A 88 20.57 25.86 2.55
CA ASP A 88 19.65 25.04 3.35
C ASP A 88 20.36 24.30 4.51
N GLU A 89 21.66 24.58 4.75
CA GLU A 89 22.51 23.95 5.78
C GLU A 89 22.47 22.41 5.79
N LEU A 90 22.33 21.80 4.61
CA LEU A 90 22.22 20.35 4.43
C LEU A 90 23.58 19.64 4.52
N ASP A 91 23.57 18.40 4.99
CA ASP A 91 24.74 17.51 4.91
C ASP A 91 25.01 17.17 3.43
N PRO A 92 26.22 17.41 2.91
CA PRO A 92 26.60 17.02 1.55
C PRO A 92 26.36 15.53 1.24
N LYS A 93 26.44 14.67 2.24
CA LYS A 93 26.13 13.24 2.10
C LYS A 93 24.65 13.01 1.87
N ASP A 94 23.76 13.70 2.59
CA ASP A 94 22.31 13.58 2.42
C ASP A 94 21.89 14.08 1.02
N ILE A 95 22.52 15.14 0.51
CA ILE A 95 22.32 15.60 -0.88
C ILE A 95 22.75 14.52 -1.87
N THR A 96 23.93 13.91 -1.67
CA THR A 96 24.45 12.88 -2.57
C THR A 96 23.58 11.62 -2.56
N ASP A 97 23.19 11.15 -1.37
CA ASP A 97 22.29 10.00 -1.21
C ASP A 97 20.93 10.31 -1.88
N TYR A 98 20.40 11.54 -1.72
CA TYR A 98 19.14 11.96 -2.33
C TYR A 98 19.23 11.93 -3.85
N GLN A 99 20.30 12.49 -4.42
CA GLN A 99 20.53 12.47 -5.86
C GLN A 99 20.67 11.04 -6.40
N ILE A 100 21.31 10.14 -5.66
CA ILE A 100 21.40 8.72 -6.03
C ILE A 100 20.03 8.07 -6.04
N ALA A 101 19.22 8.29 -4.98
CA ALA A 101 17.86 7.76 -4.88
C ALA A 101 16.92 8.35 -5.94
N ASP A 102 17.12 9.60 -6.35
CA ASP A 102 16.30 10.31 -7.34
C ASP A 102 16.77 10.14 -8.80
N LYS A 103 17.79 9.32 -9.08
CA LYS A 103 18.25 9.04 -10.45
C LYS A 103 17.17 8.29 -11.26
N ARG A 104 16.27 9.06 -11.87
CA ARG A 104 15.20 8.60 -12.76
C ARG A 104 15.71 8.52 -14.20
N SER A 105 15.52 7.37 -14.86
CA SER A 105 15.59 7.25 -16.31
C SER A 105 14.53 8.14 -16.99
N GLY A 106 14.66 8.42 -18.29
CA GLY A 106 13.67 9.25 -19.01
C GLY A 106 12.24 8.70 -18.94
N THR A 107 12.09 7.39 -18.87
CA THR A 107 10.82 6.66 -18.65
C THR A 107 10.36 6.70 -17.19
N ASP A 108 11.28 6.70 -16.21
CA ASP A 108 10.96 6.82 -14.77
C ASP A 108 10.43 8.23 -14.41
N LYS A 109 10.75 9.25 -15.22
CA LYS A 109 10.23 10.62 -15.08
C LYS A 109 8.78 10.78 -15.57
N LEU A 110 8.22 9.76 -16.23
CA LEU A 110 6.88 9.79 -16.83
C LEU A 110 5.84 8.98 -16.03
N GLY A 111 6.24 8.32 -14.93
CA GLY A 111 5.43 7.35 -14.18
C GLY A 111 5.10 7.69 -12.73
N VAL A 112 4.39 6.77 -12.05
CA VAL A 112 4.11 6.88 -10.60
C VAL A 112 5.39 6.79 -9.78
N ASP A 113 5.44 7.68 -8.82
CA ASP A 113 6.49 7.99 -7.88
C ASP A 113 7.37 6.81 -7.40
N ASN A 114 8.68 7.09 -7.40
CA ASN A 114 9.68 6.27 -6.72
C ASN A 114 9.47 6.31 -5.20
N SER A 115 10.10 5.39 -4.48
CA SER A 115 9.99 5.28 -3.03
C SER A 115 10.42 6.51 -2.25
N LEU A 116 11.14 7.43 -2.91
CA LEU A 116 11.51 8.73 -2.39
C LEU A 116 10.29 9.65 -2.22
N MET A 117 9.33 9.65 -3.15
CA MET A 117 8.18 10.57 -3.15
C MET A 117 6.96 10.06 -2.37
N ASN A 118 7.06 8.87 -1.76
CA ASN A 118 6.04 8.40 -0.84
C ASN A 118 6.26 8.99 0.57
N ASP A 119 5.17 9.26 1.29
CA ASP A 119 5.20 9.44 2.74
C ASP A 119 5.35 8.07 3.44
N TYR A 120 5.44 8.08 4.77
CA TYR A 120 5.43 6.83 5.52
C TYR A 120 4.12 6.05 5.35
N THR A 121 4.23 4.73 5.23
CA THR A 121 3.10 3.82 5.40
C THR A 121 2.75 3.65 6.88
N ASN A 122 1.56 3.13 7.17
CA ASN A 122 1.12 2.79 8.52
C ASN A 122 1.98 1.69 9.15
N VAL A 123 2.58 0.82 8.34
CA VAL A 123 3.58 -0.16 8.80
C VAL A 123 4.85 0.56 9.28
N ALA A 124 5.38 1.49 8.48
CA ALA A 124 6.54 2.30 8.87
C ALA A 124 6.24 3.20 10.09
N ARG A 125 5.04 3.79 10.16
CA ARG A 125 4.60 4.63 11.30
C ARG A 125 4.50 3.82 12.59
N MET A 126 3.89 2.64 12.55
CA MET A 126 3.85 1.73 13.70
C MET A 126 5.26 1.33 14.15
N TRP A 127 6.12 0.96 13.20
CA TRP A 127 7.52 0.64 13.47
C TRP A 127 8.25 1.80 14.18
N LYS A 128 8.05 3.05 13.74
CA LYS A 128 8.69 4.24 14.34
C LYS A 128 8.31 4.45 15.81
N CYS A 129 7.12 4.01 16.21
CA CYS A 129 6.63 4.08 17.60
C CYS A 129 7.18 2.97 18.51
N CYS A 130 7.71 1.87 17.96
CA CYS A 130 8.20 0.73 18.74
C CYS A 130 9.63 0.89 19.28
N ASP A 131 9.98 0.12 20.32
CA ASP A 131 11.35 0.03 20.87
C ASP A 131 12.32 -0.66 19.91
N ASP A 132 13.57 -0.19 19.87
CA ASP A 132 14.62 -0.71 19.00
C ASP A 132 14.94 -2.19 19.24
N ASN A 133 14.80 -2.71 20.47
CA ASN A 133 15.06 -4.11 20.77
C ASN A 133 13.96 -5.06 20.28
N TYR A 134 12.79 -4.53 19.96
CA TYR A 134 11.61 -5.25 19.48
C TYR A 134 11.48 -5.18 17.96
N ARG A 135 11.60 -3.99 17.35
CA ARG A 135 11.20 -3.75 15.95
C ARG A 135 12.19 -4.18 14.86
N ILE A 136 11.70 -4.76 13.77
CA ILE A 136 12.47 -5.10 12.56
C ILE A 136 11.67 -4.59 11.36
N TYR A 137 12.27 -3.72 10.55
CA TYR A 137 11.64 -3.17 9.36
C TYR A 137 12.21 -3.82 8.11
N ILE A 138 11.32 -4.22 7.21
CA ILE A 138 11.63 -4.77 5.90
C ILE A 138 10.98 -3.86 4.87
N GLU A 139 11.80 -3.21 4.06
CA GLU A 139 11.39 -2.28 3.03
C GLU A 139 10.54 -2.94 1.93
N GLY A 140 9.82 -2.10 1.20
CA GLY A 140 8.90 -2.47 0.16
C GLY A 140 9.52 -3.23 -0.99
N ILE A 141 8.71 -4.07 -1.63
CA ILE A 141 9.06 -4.76 -2.87
C ILE A 141 9.56 -3.73 -3.91
N GLY A 142 10.65 -4.07 -4.61
CA GLY A 142 11.27 -3.20 -5.63
C GLY A 142 12.19 -2.09 -5.10
N THR A 143 12.36 -1.97 -3.77
CA THR A 143 13.21 -0.94 -3.15
C THR A 143 14.44 -1.51 -2.47
N LEU A 144 15.48 -0.68 -2.36
CA LEU A 144 16.68 -0.88 -1.56
C LEU A 144 17.00 0.40 -0.77
N ASP A 145 17.60 0.26 0.41
CA ASP A 145 17.87 1.39 1.31
C ASP A 145 18.83 2.40 0.68
N LYS A 146 18.36 3.66 0.53
CA LYS A 146 19.13 4.82 0.04
C LYS A 146 19.76 4.61 -1.34
N GLN A 147 19.14 3.76 -2.15
CA GLN A 147 19.57 3.43 -3.49
C GLN A 147 18.45 3.71 -4.48
N LYS A 148 18.79 3.73 -5.78
CA LYS A 148 17.79 3.76 -6.84
C LYS A 148 16.88 2.54 -6.68
N ASP A 149 15.57 2.75 -6.80
CA ASP A 149 14.62 1.64 -6.93
C ASP A 149 15.00 0.77 -8.15
N ILE A 150 14.74 -0.53 -8.05
CA ILE A 150 15.13 -1.48 -9.09
C ILE A 150 13.99 -1.59 -10.11
N ASP A 151 14.22 -1.04 -11.31
CA ASP A 151 13.26 -0.95 -12.43
C ASP A 151 12.59 -2.32 -12.76
N ASP A 152 13.33 -3.43 -12.65
CA ASP A 152 12.84 -4.78 -12.94
C ASP A 152 12.23 -5.52 -11.73
N GLY A 153 12.60 -5.16 -10.49
CA GLY A 153 12.05 -5.78 -9.28
C GLY A 153 10.58 -5.43 -9.03
N PHE A 154 10.18 -4.26 -9.54
CA PHE A 154 8.81 -3.74 -9.52
C PHE A 154 7.86 -4.55 -10.43
N ARG A 155 8.31 -4.92 -11.64
CA ARG A 155 7.47 -5.54 -12.68
C ARG A 155 7.27 -7.04 -12.50
N PHE A 156 8.20 -7.73 -11.85
CA PHE A 156 8.19 -9.19 -11.80
C PHE A 156 8.00 -9.78 -10.39
N GLY A 157 8.14 -9.03 -9.29
CA GLY A 157 7.89 -9.57 -7.95
C GLY A 157 8.80 -10.74 -7.51
N ALA A 158 9.82 -11.07 -8.31
CA ALA A 158 10.79 -12.15 -8.13
C ALA A 158 12.21 -11.61 -7.87
N GLY A 159 13.11 -12.46 -7.38
CA GLY A 159 14.47 -12.08 -6.99
C GLY A 159 14.56 -11.45 -5.58
N GLU A 160 15.72 -10.89 -5.24
CA GLU A 160 16.02 -10.39 -3.88
C GLU A 160 15.07 -9.28 -3.40
N THR A 161 14.48 -8.51 -4.32
CA THR A 161 13.52 -7.44 -3.99
C THR A 161 12.06 -7.86 -4.08
N GLY A 162 11.78 -9.10 -4.48
CA GLY A 162 10.45 -9.70 -4.55
C GLY A 162 9.88 -10.15 -3.20
N ILE A 163 8.66 -10.67 -3.17
CA ILE A 163 7.98 -11.09 -1.93
C ILE A 163 8.83 -12.10 -1.14
N ARG A 164 9.23 -13.21 -1.78
CA ARG A 164 10.05 -14.25 -1.12
C ARG A 164 11.45 -13.74 -0.74
N GLY A 165 12.03 -12.82 -1.52
CA GLY A 165 13.28 -12.13 -1.20
C GLY A 165 13.17 -11.31 0.09
N LYS A 166 12.12 -10.49 0.24
CA LYS A 166 11.84 -9.74 1.47
C LYS A 166 11.55 -10.67 2.66
N VAL A 167 10.87 -11.79 2.45
CA VAL A 167 10.65 -12.81 3.50
C VAL A 167 11.98 -13.40 4.00
N ARG A 168 12.91 -13.74 3.10
CA ARG A 168 14.26 -14.19 3.47
C ARG A 168 15.02 -13.14 4.26
N ARG A 169 15.03 -11.90 3.79
CA ARG A 169 15.63 -10.77 4.54
C ARG A 169 15.00 -10.65 5.92
N GLY A 170 13.68 -10.78 6.05
CA GLY A 170 12.98 -10.80 7.34
C GLY A 170 13.46 -11.91 8.28
N CYS A 171 13.60 -13.13 7.76
CA CYS A 171 14.14 -14.26 8.52
C CYS A 171 15.60 -14.04 8.95
N GLU A 172 16.44 -13.50 8.07
CA GLU A 172 17.86 -13.21 8.35
C GLU A 172 18.01 -12.13 9.43
N GLU A 173 17.29 -11.01 9.31
CA GLU A 173 17.31 -9.92 10.29
C GLU A 173 16.75 -10.36 11.65
N LEU A 174 15.70 -11.19 11.64
CA LEU A 174 15.20 -11.80 12.86
C LEU A 174 16.25 -12.72 13.51
N ALA A 175 16.93 -13.57 12.74
CA ALA A 175 18.01 -14.42 13.25
C ALA A 175 19.16 -13.59 13.86
N LYS A 176 19.60 -12.52 13.19
CA LYS A 176 20.61 -11.57 13.71
C LYS A 176 20.21 -10.95 15.04
N LYS A 177 18.92 -10.66 15.24
CA LYS A 177 18.41 -10.04 16.47
C LYS A 177 18.18 -11.04 17.61
N ILE A 178 17.89 -12.29 17.26
CA ILE A 178 17.71 -13.41 18.20
C ILE A 178 19.06 -13.88 18.75
N GLU A 179 20.06 -14.07 17.89
CA GLU A 179 21.37 -14.65 18.22
C GLU A 179 21.99 -14.09 19.53
N PRO A 180 22.23 -12.76 19.68
CA PRO A 180 22.88 -12.24 20.87
C PRO A 180 22.04 -12.40 22.15
N LYS A 181 20.73 -12.61 22.03
CA LYS A 181 19.83 -12.89 23.16
C LYS A 181 19.90 -14.37 23.54
N ILE A 182 20.02 -15.28 22.59
CA ILE A 182 20.09 -16.72 22.86
C ILE A 182 21.46 -17.15 23.39
N LEU A 183 22.56 -16.60 22.88
CA LEU A 183 23.93 -16.97 23.34
C LEU A 183 24.18 -16.70 24.82
N LYS A 184 23.35 -15.86 25.47
CA LYS A 184 23.41 -15.57 26.90
C LYS A 184 22.69 -16.60 27.78
N ARG A 185 22.04 -17.60 27.17
CA ARG A 185 21.10 -18.52 27.84
C ARG A 185 21.50 -19.97 27.60
N ASN A 186 22.07 -20.60 28.63
CA ASN A 186 22.39 -22.02 28.63
C ASN A 186 21.20 -22.81 29.19
N ASP A 187 20.81 -23.88 28.49
CA ASP A 187 19.85 -24.90 28.94
C ASP A 187 18.38 -24.46 29.19
N GLU A 188 18.02 -23.21 28.88
CA GLU A 188 16.64 -22.70 28.97
C GLU A 188 15.79 -23.00 27.72
N ILE A 189 14.47 -23.16 27.92
CA ILE A 189 13.49 -23.09 26.82
C ILE A 189 13.35 -21.62 26.41
N ILE A 190 13.37 -21.36 25.11
CA ILE A 190 13.34 -20.01 24.56
C ILE A 190 12.00 -19.84 23.84
N GLU A 191 11.11 -19.06 24.44
CA GLU A 191 9.85 -18.71 23.82
C GLU A 191 10.02 -17.40 23.04
N ILE A 192 9.75 -17.46 21.73
CA ILE A 192 9.86 -16.31 20.84
C ILE A 192 8.46 -15.95 20.38
N THR A 193 7.97 -14.82 20.88
CA THR A 193 6.71 -14.23 20.43
C THR A 193 6.97 -13.30 19.26
N LEU A 194 6.26 -13.54 18.15
CA LEU A 194 6.31 -12.73 16.95
C LEU A 194 5.00 -11.99 16.73
N ASP A 195 5.11 -10.71 16.40
CA ASP A 195 4.02 -9.88 15.88
C ASP A 195 4.40 -9.42 14.47
N VAL A 196 3.55 -9.68 13.49
CA VAL A 196 3.88 -9.47 12.08
C VAL A 196 2.91 -8.48 11.47
N PHE A 197 3.43 -7.40 10.91
CA PHE A 197 2.67 -6.34 10.26
C PHE A 197 3.04 -6.26 8.78
N GLY A 198 2.07 -5.96 7.93
CA GLY A 198 2.35 -5.75 6.51
C GLY A 198 1.32 -4.89 5.79
N PHE A 199 1.75 -4.21 4.73
CA PHE A 199 0.89 -3.41 3.85
C PHE A 199 1.03 -3.85 2.38
N SER A 200 -0.08 -3.98 1.65
CA SER A 200 -0.07 -4.29 0.21
C SER A 200 0.63 -5.62 -0.10
N ARG A 201 1.61 -5.63 -0.99
CA ARG A 201 2.51 -6.79 -1.21
C ARG A 201 3.38 -7.10 0.00
N GLY A 202 3.66 -6.13 0.88
CA GLY A 202 4.24 -6.36 2.19
C GLY A 202 3.32 -7.15 3.11
N ALA A 203 1.99 -7.00 2.98
CA ALA A 203 1.03 -7.86 3.68
C ALA A 203 1.05 -9.30 3.10
N ALA A 204 1.25 -9.46 1.78
CA ALA A 204 1.47 -10.77 1.19
C ALA A 204 2.81 -11.40 1.67
N ALA A 205 3.87 -10.59 1.80
CA ALA A 205 5.14 -11.02 2.40
C ALA A 205 4.98 -11.41 3.87
N ALA A 206 4.24 -10.65 4.67
CA ALA A 206 3.93 -11.00 6.05
C ALA A 206 3.21 -12.35 6.15
N ARG A 207 2.21 -12.59 5.29
CA ARG A 207 1.48 -13.86 5.22
C ARG A 207 2.39 -15.03 4.79
N ASN A 208 3.21 -14.83 3.75
CA ASN A 208 4.16 -15.85 3.28
C ASN A 208 5.26 -16.12 4.33
N PHE A 209 5.75 -15.09 5.03
CA PHE A 209 6.69 -15.24 6.15
C PHE A 209 6.13 -16.19 7.22
N LEU A 210 4.85 -16.01 7.59
CA LEU A 210 4.20 -16.91 8.54
C LEU A 210 4.10 -18.34 8.00
N TYR A 211 3.76 -18.54 6.72
CA TYR A 211 3.84 -19.88 6.11
C TYR A 211 5.25 -20.49 6.24
N GLU A 212 6.29 -19.71 5.95
CA GLU A 212 7.67 -20.18 5.99
C GLU A 212 8.14 -20.56 7.40
N VAL A 213 7.82 -19.76 8.43
CA VAL A 213 8.34 -19.99 9.79
C VAL A 213 7.41 -20.80 10.69
N ASN A 214 6.10 -20.80 10.43
CA ASN A 214 5.09 -21.31 11.37
C ASN A 214 4.45 -22.62 10.92
N VAL A 215 4.43 -22.93 9.61
CA VAL A 215 3.82 -24.16 9.09
C VAL A 215 4.85 -25.29 9.04
N SER A 216 4.56 -26.39 9.76
CA SER A 216 5.42 -27.57 9.81
C SER A 216 5.24 -28.49 8.60
N ASN A 217 4.01 -28.65 8.10
CA ASN A 217 3.67 -29.55 7.00
C ASN A 217 3.52 -28.75 5.71
N LYS A 218 4.64 -28.29 5.16
CA LYS A 218 4.67 -27.58 3.87
C LYS A 218 4.47 -28.54 2.70
N ARG A 219 4.04 -28.00 1.57
CA ARG A 219 3.95 -28.75 0.30
C ARG A 219 5.34 -29.23 -0.13
N GLU A 220 5.40 -30.30 -0.92
CA GLU A 220 6.67 -30.89 -1.35
C GLU A 220 7.49 -29.91 -2.19
N GLU A 221 6.83 -29.21 -3.12
CA GLU A 221 7.41 -28.16 -3.96
C GLU A 221 8.00 -27.01 -3.14
N ASP A 222 7.40 -26.70 -1.98
CA ASP A 222 7.83 -25.61 -1.10
C ASP A 222 9.05 -25.97 -0.22
N THR A 223 9.48 -27.23 -0.24
CA THR A 223 10.63 -27.72 0.54
C THR A 223 11.74 -28.30 -0.32
N LYS A 224 11.58 -28.23 -1.65
CA LYS A 224 12.46 -28.86 -2.61
C LYS A 224 13.85 -28.20 -2.61
N ILE A 225 14.87 -29.02 -2.44
CA ILE A 225 16.27 -28.66 -2.69
C ILE A 225 16.73 -29.38 -3.97
N THR A 226 17.31 -28.63 -4.89
CA THR A 226 17.75 -29.10 -6.21
C THR A 226 19.26 -28.99 -6.33
N LYS A 227 19.87 -29.94 -7.05
CA LYS A 227 21.30 -29.91 -7.37
C LYS A 227 21.50 -29.15 -8.68
N SER A 228 22.45 -28.23 -8.71
CA SER A 228 22.85 -27.50 -9.91
C SER A 228 24.39 -27.39 -9.97
N LYS A 229 24.91 -26.83 -11.07
CA LYS A 229 26.34 -26.60 -11.27
C LYS A 229 26.62 -25.13 -11.50
N LYS A 230 27.53 -24.56 -10.73
CA LYS A 230 27.94 -23.16 -10.82
C LYS A 230 29.33 -23.07 -11.44
N TYR A 231 29.48 -22.24 -12.45
CA TYR A 231 30.78 -21.99 -13.08
C TYR A 231 31.68 -21.21 -12.11
N VAL A 232 32.86 -21.75 -11.81
CA VAL A 232 33.80 -21.18 -10.82
C VAL A 232 35.08 -20.66 -11.44
N GLY A 233 35.40 -21.06 -12.67
CA GLY A 233 36.60 -20.59 -13.34
C GLY A 233 36.94 -21.35 -14.59
N THR A 234 38.06 -20.98 -15.21
CA THR A 234 38.67 -21.73 -16.29
C THR A 234 40.14 -21.89 -15.97
N HIS A 235 40.66 -23.11 -16.02
CA HIS A 235 42.08 -23.40 -15.88
C HIS A 235 42.65 -23.99 -17.18
N LEU A 236 43.98 -24.00 -17.28
CA LEU A 236 44.73 -24.56 -18.39
C LEU A 236 45.15 -25.99 -18.04
N GLU A 237 44.66 -26.97 -18.80
CA GLU A 237 45.14 -28.35 -18.72
C GLU A 237 46.04 -28.63 -19.93
N GLU A 238 47.18 -29.28 -19.68
CA GLU A 238 48.02 -29.84 -20.75
C GLU A 238 47.55 -31.26 -21.04
N THR A 239 46.92 -31.45 -22.19
CA THR A 239 46.57 -32.76 -22.72
C THR A 239 47.59 -33.17 -23.76
N SER A 240 48.13 -34.37 -23.62
CA SER A 240 49.05 -34.94 -24.62
C SER A 240 48.37 -36.04 -25.41
N TYR A 241 48.53 -36.00 -26.73
CA TYR A 241 48.04 -37.07 -27.62
C TYR A 241 49.12 -37.48 -28.61
N TYR A 242 49.08 -38.75 -28.99
CA TYR A 242 50.08 -39.39 -29.85
C TYR A 242 49.71 -39.18 -31.33
N THR A 243 50.63 -38.63 -32.12
CA THR A 243 50.40 -38.40 -33.56
C THR A 243 51.07 -39.47 -34.42
N TYR A 244 50.26 -40.35 -35.02
CA TYR A 244 50.75 -41.45 -35.87
C TYR A 244 51.50 -40.99 -37.14
N SER A 245 51.35 -39.74 -37.57
CA SER A 245 52.02 -39.20 -38.77
C SER A 245 53.47 -38.74 -38.51
N THR A 246 53.81 -38.39 -37.27
CA THR A 246 55.14 -37.88 -36.90
C THR A 246 55.82 -38.71 -35.81
N ASN A 247 55.13 -39.68 -35.20
CA ASN A 247 55.60 -40.47 -34.05
C ASN A 247 56.02 -39.62 -32.83
N ASP A 248 55.41 -38.44 -32.65
CA ASP A 248 55.71 -37.52 -31.55
C ASP A 248 54.54 -37.42 -30.56
N ILE A 249 54.86 -36.99 -29.33
CA ILE A 249 53.87 -36.59 -28.33
C ILE A 249 53.73 -35.07 -28.41
N ILE A 250 52.56 -34.58 -28.81
CA ILE A 250 52.25 -33.16 -28.83
C ILE A 250 51.47 -32.83 -27.56
N ALA A 251 51.96 -31.87 -26.78
CA ALA A 251 51.24 -31.30 -25.65
C ALA A 251 50.49 -30.05 -26.12
N GLU A 252 49.16 -30.09 -26.09
CA GLU A 252 48.31 -28.93 -26.33
C GLU A 252 47.72 -28.43 -25.02
N LYS A 253 47.70 -27.12 -24.84
CA LYS A 253 47.07 -26.45 -23.71
C LYS A 253 45.63 -26.14 -24.05
N GLN A 254 44.69 -26.73 -23.32
CA GLN A 254 43.26 -26.48 -23.48
C GLN A 254 42.71 -25.72 -22.27
N PHE A 255 41.85 -24.74 -22.53
CA PHE A 255 41.06 -24.07 -21.50
C PHE A 255 39.88 -24.97 -21.10
N VAL A 256 39.86 -25.42 -19.85
CA VAL A 256 38.80 -26.26 -19.29
C VAL A 256 37.97 -25.44 -18.33
N ARG A 257 36.65 -25.47 -18.48
CA ARG A 257 35.71 -24.77 -17.58
C ARG A 257 35.49 -25.62 -16.32
N GLU A 258 35.69 -25.02 -15.17
CA GLU A 258 35.45 -25.62 -13.87
C GLU A 258 34.05 -25.26 -13.36
N TYR A 259 33.39 -26.26 -12.79
CA TYR A 259 32.08 -26.12 -12.18
C TYR A 259 32.09 -26.74 -10.79
N GLU A 260 31.48 -26.08 -9.83
CA GLU A 260 31.20 -26.66 -8.50
C GLU A 260 29.74 -27.13 -8.43
N ASP A 261 29.50 -28.21 -7.69
CA ASP A 261 28.16 -28.68 -7.39
C ASP A 261 27.57 -27.79 -6.29
N ILE A 262 26.42 -27.16 -6.58
CA ILE A 262 25.70 -26.31 -5.65
C ILE A 262 24.32 -26.89 -5.33
N LEU A 263 23.78 -26.53 -4.17
CA LEU A 263 22.39 -26.77 -3.83
C LEU A 263 21.59 -25.48 -3.98
N LEU A 264 20.44 -25.57 -4.63
CA LEU A 264 19.50 -24.49 -4.82
C LEU A 264 18.18 -24.85 -4.14
N ASP A 265 17.59 -23.92 -3.43
CA ASP A 265 16.22 -24.10 -2.93
C ASP A 265 15.16 -23.76 -3.98
N LYS A 266 13.88 -23.72 -3.57
CA LYS A 266 12.73 -23.47 -4.44
C LYS A 266 12.77 -22.11 -5.17
N ASP A 267 13.52 -21.14 -4.65
CA ASP A 267 13.65 -19.81 -5.24
C ASP A 267 14.91 -19.67 -6.09
N ASN A 268 15.60 -20.80 -6.36
CA ASN A 268 16.90 -20.84 -7.03
C ASN A 268 18.00 -20.06 -6.29
N VAL A 269 17.88 -19.94 -4.97
CA VAL A 269 18.92 -19.35 -4.12
C VAL A 269 19.87 -20.45 -3.65
N GLU A 270 21.17 -20.19 -3.73
CA GLU A 270 22.21 -21.11 -3.26
C GLU A 270 22.12 -21.28 -1.74
N VAL A 271 22.12 -22.54 -1.29
CA VAL A 271 22.05 -22.91 0.12
C VAL A 271 23.22 -23.78 0.51
N ASP A 272 23.74 -23.55 1.71
CA ASP A 272 24.85 -24.32 2.25
C ASP A 272 24.33 -25.64 2.86
N PRO A 273 24.81 -26.81 2.37
CA PRO A 273 24.40 -28.11 2.89
C PRO A 273 24.60 -28.28 4.40
N GLN A 274 25.54 -27.54 5.02
CA GLN A 274 25.84 -27.69 6.45
C GLN A 274 24.71 -27.22 7.38
N TYR A 275 23.81 -26.37 6.87
CA TYR A 275 22.65 -25.84 7.62
C TYR A 275 21.33 -26.53 7.24
N LEU A 276 21.39 -27.57 6.40
CA LEU A 276 20.25 -28.41 6.06
C LEU A 276 20.18 -29.64 6.98
N ILE A 277 18.96 -30.06 7.33
CA ILE A 277 18.70 -31.26 8.10
C ILE A 277 18.12 -32.31 7.16
N ASP A 278 18.84 -33.42 6.97
CA ASP A 278 18.48 -34.49 6.02
C ASP A 278 18.19 -33.97 4.60
N GLY A 279 18.96 -32.96 4.15
CA GLY A 279 18.83 -32.34 2.83
C GLY A 279 17.59 -31.45 2.67
N LYS A 280 16.95 -31.04 3.78
CA LYS A 280 15.79 -30.15 3.81
C LYS A 280 16.04 -28.93 4.68
N MET A 281 15.21 -27.90 4.51
CA MET A 281 15.21 -26.74 5.39
C MET A 281 14.93 -27.17 6.84
N PRO A 282 15.64 -26.58 7.82
CA PRO A 282 15.45 -26.91 9.23
C PRO A 282 14.09 -26.45 9.77
N LYS A 283 13.83 -26.78 11.04
CA LYS A 283 12.67 -26.28 11.78
C LYS A 283 12.60 -24.75 11.67
N TYR A 284 11.42 -24.22 11.38
CA TYR A 284 11.16 -22.79 11.10
C TYR A 284 11.66 -22.29 9.73
N GLY A 285 11.94 -23.19 8.78
CA GLY A 285 12.24 -22.81 7.39
C GLY A 285 13.48 -21.93 7.29
N TYR A 286 13.39 -20.82 6.53
CA TYR A 286 14.50 -19.87 6.36
C TYR A 286 14.99 -19.28 7.69
N LEU A 287 14.11 -19.04 8.67
CA LEU A 287 14.52 -18.56 9.99
C LEU A 287 15.43 -19.59 10.69
N GLY A 288 15.05 -20.86 10.64
CA GLY A 288 15.89 -21.94 11.16
C GLY A 288 17.25 -22.00 10.49
N TYR A 289 17.27 -21.87 9.15
CA TYR A 289 18.49 -21.89 8.35
C TYR A 289 19.44 -20.76 8.77
N TYR A 290 18.97 -19.51 8.82
CA TYR A 290 19.79 -18.37 9.24
C TYR A 290 20.18 -18.38 10.73
N LEU A 291 19.42 -19.09 11.58
CA LEU A 291 19.84 -19.34 12.96
C LEU A 291 21.00 -20.33 13.00
N LEU A 292 20.99 -21.41 12.22
CA LEU A 292 22.07 -22.39 12.19
C LEU A 292 23.41 -21.83 11.67
N GLU A 293 23.37 -20.78 10.86
CA GLU A 293 24.57 -20.02 10.49
C GLU A 293 25.28 -19.36 11.70
N LYS A 294 24.55 -19.16 12.80
CA LYS A 294 24.98 -18.34 13.94
C LYS A 294 25.03 -19.12 15.24
N VAL A 295 24.23 -20.17 15.38
CA VAL A 295 24.11 -20.98 16.60
C VAL A 295 24.17 -22.48 16.29
N LYS A 296 24.51 -23.28 17.30
CA LYS A 296 24.59 -24.74 17.14
C LYS A 296 23.19 -25.37 16.93
N PRO A 297 23.10 -26.53 16.25
CA PRO A 297 21.81 -27.18 15.96
C PRO A 297 20.93 -27.46 17.18
N GLU A 298 21.51 -27.80 18.33
CA GLU A 298 20.77 -28.16 19.55
C GLU A 298 19.96 -26.96 20.11
N VAL A 299 20.28 -25.74 19.67
CA VAL A 299 19.55 -24.53 20.06
C VAL A 299 18.15 -24.51 19.44
N LEU A 300 17.97 -25.00 18.21
CA LEU A 300 16.66 -24.99 17.53
C LEU A 300 15.61 -25.81 18.28
N ASP A 301 16.03 -26.89 18.94
CA ASP A 301 15.15 -27.77 19.72
C ASP A 301 14.59 -27.09 20.96
N ARG A 302 15.29 -26.08 21.48
CA ARG A 302 14.88 -25.28 22.65
C ARG A 302 13.98 -24.11 22.29
N ILE A 303 13.94 -23.69 21.03
CA ILE A 303 13.10 -22.58 20.57
C ILE A 303 11.65 -23.05 20.40
N ARG A 304 10.71 -22.23 20.87
CA ARG A 304 9.26 -22.34 20.62
C ARG A 304 8.78 -21.01 20.03
N LEU A 305 8.16 -21.04 18.86
CA LEU A 305 7.56 -19.84 18.25
C LEU A 305 6.11 -19.70 18.67
N ASN A 306 5.71 -18.48 19.02
CA ASN A 306 4.34 -18.07 19.29
C ASN A 306 4.00 -16.87 18.40
N ILE A 307 3.03 -17.02 17.49
CA ILE A 307 2.55 -15.89 16.66
C ILE A 307 1.41 -15.22 17.41
N ARG A 308 1.67 -14.06 18.01
CA ARG A 308 0.68 -13.34 18.82
C ARG A 308 -0.24 -12.51 17.93
N PHE A 309 0.32 -11.62 17.11
CA PHE A 309 -0.49 -10.70 16.31
C PHE A 309 -0.09 -10.68 14.84
N VAL A 310 -1.08 -10.59 13.95
CA VAL A 310 -0.90 -10.41 12.51
C VAL A 310 -1.69 -9.19 12.04
N GLY A 311 -1.02 -8.07 11.80
CA GLY A 311 -1.64 -6.79 11.44
C GLY A 311 -1.45 -6.43 9.97
N LEU A 312 -2.51 -6.55 9.16
CA LEU A 312 -2.43 -6.42 7.71
C LEU A 312 -3.22 -5.20 7.22
N TYR A 313 -2.63 -4.46 6.28
CA TYR A 313 -3.30 -3.41 5.53
C TYR A 313 -3.38 -3.81 4.06
N ASP A 314 -4.60 -3.92 3.57
CA ASP A 314 -4.99 -3.97 2.17
C ASP A 314 -4.13 -4.87 1.29
N THR A 315 -4.15 -6.18 1.58
CA THR A 315 -3.28 -7.16 0.92
C THR A 315 -3.55 -7.25 -0.58
N VAL A 316 -2.47 -7.19 -1.36
CA VAL A 316 -2.48 -7.40 -2.82
C VAL A 316 -1.48 -8.50 -3.13
N SER A 317 -1.95 -9.63 -3.68
CA SER A 317 -1.13 -10.81 -3.94
C SER A 317 -0.34 -10.77 -5.25
N SER A 318 -0.62 -9.81 -6.14
CA SER A 318 -0.03 -9.73 -7.50
C SER A 318 1.47 -10.05 -7.47
N TYR A 319 1.82 -11.25 -7.89
CA TYR A 319 3.14 -11.85 -7.86
C TYR A 319 3.36 -12.54 -9.22
N GLU A 320 4.60 -12.61 -9.69
CA GLU A 320 4.92 -13.42 -10.88
C GLU A 320 6.24 -14.15 -10.68
N GLU A 321 6.22 -15.47 -10.59
CA GLU A 321 7.44 -16.26 -10.34
C GLU A 321 8.42 -16.25 -11.53
N SER A 322 7.93 -15.95 -12.75
CA SER A 322 8.78 -15.97 -13.94
C SER A 322 9.41 -14.61 -14.21
N GLY A 323 10.68 -14.44 -13.84
CA GLY A 323 11.59 -13.43 -14.41
C GLY A 323 11.87 -13.63 -15.91
N ASN A 324 10.88 -14.05 -16.68
CA ASN A 324 10.97 -14.24 -18.12
C ASN A 324 10.56 -12.93 -18.80
N LEU A 325 11.56 -12.12 -19.13
CA LEU A 325 11.42 -10.84 -19.85
C LEU A 325 10.44 -10.94 -21.03
N MET A 326 10.40 -12.09 -21.72
CA MET A 326 9.50 -12.33 -22.85
C MET A 326 8.02 -12.42 -22.44
N LYS A 327 7.71 -13.07 -21.31
CA LYS A 327 6.33 -13.17 -20.78
C LYS A 327 5.86 -11.81 -20.24
N GLY A 328 6.77 -11.07 -19.59
CA GLY A 328 6.56 -9.67 -19.18
C GLY A 328 6.24 -8.72 -20.34
N MET A 329 6.91 -8.90 -21.48
CA MET A 329 6.62 -8.14 -22.70
C MET A 329 5.29 -8.57 -23.35
N LEU A 330 4.92 -9.86 -23.27
CA LEU A 330 3.62 -10.39 -23.72
C LEU A 330 2.46 -9.90 -22.84
N GLN A 331 2.63 -9.80 -21.53
CA GLN A 331 1.63 -9.26 -20.60
C GLN A 331 1.47 -7.74 -20.72
N ALA A 332 2.58 -7.01 -20.90
CA ALA A 332 2.55 -5.57 -21.21
C ALA A 332 1.90 -5.25 -22.57
N SER A 333 1.71 -6.26 -23.42
CA SER A 333 0.98 -6.19 -24.68
C SER A 333 -0.40 -6.90 -24.63
N HIS A 334 -0.91 -7.16 -23.41
CA HIS A 334 -2.22 -7.81 -23.15
C HIS A 334 -2.41 -9.19 -23.82
N LEU A 335 -1.33 -9.90 -24.15
CA LEU A 335 -1.34 -11.22 -24.80
C LEU A 335 -1.28 -12.40 -23.81
N ALA A 336 -1.28 -12.15 -22.50
CA ALA A 336 -1.37 -13.17 -21.46
C ALA A 336 -2.15 -12.62 -20.25
N ASP A 337 -2.89 -13.50 -19.56
CA ASP A 337 -3.65 -13.15 -18.36
C ASP A 337 -2.71 -12.68 -17.24
N TYR A 338 -3.16 -11.69 -16.46
CA TYR A 338 -2.29 -10.91 -15.59
C TYR A 338 -1.89 -11.64 -14.30
N PHE A 339 -2.62 -12.65 -13.80
CA PHE A 339 -2.31 -13.32 -12.52
C PHE A 339 -2.91 -14.73 -12.48
N ASP A 340 -2.07 -15.77 -12.47
CA ASP A 340 -2.49 -17.17 -12.24
C ASP A 340 -2.14 -17.56 -10.79
N ASP A 341 -3.15 -17.59 -9.90
CA ASP A 341 -3.18 -18.11 -8.51
C ASP A 341 -1.95 -17.88 -7.59
N ASP A 342 -1.53 -16.63 -7.46
CA ASP A 342 -0.50 -16.20 -6.50
C ASP A 342 -0.81 -16.57 -5.03
N VAL A 343 -2.10 -16.68 -4.70
CA VAL A 343 -2.57 -16.99 -3.36
C VAL A 343 -2.19 -18.42 -2.98
N GLU A 344 -2.43 -19.38 -3.88
CA GLU A 344 -1.96 -20.75 -3.71
C GLU A 344 -0.43 -20.85 -3.81
N GLN A 345 0.19 -20.14 -4.75
CA GLN A 345 1.64 -20.21 -4.93
C GLN A 345 2.43 -19.71 -3.72
N LEU A 346 2.00 -18.61 -3.11
CA LEU A 346 2.62 -18.02 -1.92
C LEU A 346 2.02 -18.52 -0.60
N GLN A 347 1.00 -19.39 -0.68
CA GLN A 347 0.32 -19.97 0.48
C GLN A 347 -0.23 -18.90 1.44
N LEU A 348 -0.80 -17.81 0.90
CA LEU A 348 -1.17 -16.61 1.66
C LEU A 348 -2.29 -16.82 2.69
N ASN A 349 -2.99 -17.95 2.62
CA ASN A 349 -4.05 -18.35 3.55
C ASN A 349 -3.62 -19.47 4.51
N ASN A 350 -2.38 -19.98 4.39
CA ASN A 350 -1.81 -21.03 5.23
C ASN A 350 -0.77 -20.44 6.20
N LEU A 351 -1.25 -19.71 7.21
CA LEU A 351 -0.39 -18.93 8.12
C LEU A 351 0.14 -19.73 9.32
N GLY A 352 -0.30 -20.98 9.48
CA GLY A 352 -0.12 -21.75 10.72
C GLY A 352 -0.93 -21.18 11.89
N LYS A 353 -0.54 -21.52 13.13
CA LYS A 353 -1.25 -21.08 14.34
C LYS A 353 -0.88 -19.65 14.73
N PHE A 354 -1.89 -18.83 15.02
CA PHE A 354 -1.73 -17.48 15.54
C PHE A 354 -2.84 -17.13 16.53
N GLN A 355 -2.60 -16.18 17.44
CA GLN A 355 -3.59 -15.77 18.45
C GLN A 355 -4.65 -14.83 17.86
N GLN A 356 -4.24 -13.76 17.15
CA GLN A 356 -5.16 -12.88 16.43
C GLN A 356 -4.57 -12.34 15.12
N ALA A 357 -5.41 -12.27 14.09
CA ALA A 357 -5.11 -11.56 12.84
C ALA A 357 -6.14 -10.46 12.58
N VAL A 358 -5.68 -9.29 12.14
CA VAL A 358 -6.51 -8.14 11.78
C VAL A 358 -6.13 -7.67 10.39
N HIS A 359 -7.10 -7.56 9.48
CA HIS A 359 -6.91 -7.11 8.12
C HIS A 359 -7.83 -5.92 7.81
N PHE A 360 -7.23 -4.76 7.57
CA PHE A 360 -7.95 -3.55 7.19
C PHE A 360 -7.88 -3.33 5.69
N THR A 361 -9.04 -3.15 5.04
CA THR A 361 -9.15 -3.15 3.57
C THR A 361 -9.78 -1.86 3.03
N ALA A 362 -9.38 -1.47 1.83
CA ALA A 362 -9.87 -0.29 1.12
C ALA A 362 -11.18 -0.58 0.38
N MET A 363 -12.18 0.29 0.55
CA MET A 363 -13.49 0.15 -0.08
C MET A 363 -13.52 0.62 -1.53
N ASP A 364 -12.81 1.72 -1.81
CA ASP A 364 -12.97 2.49 -3.04
C ASP A 364 -11.84 2.23 -4.06
N GLU A 365 -10.93 1.29 -3.76
CA GLU A 365 -9.90 0.83 -4.70
C GLU A 365 -10.55 0.09 -5.87
N HIS A 366 -10.16 0.42 -7.10
CA HIS A 366 -10.75 -0.16 -8.30
C HIS A 366 -9.78 -0.26 -9.48
N ARG A 367 -8.46 -0.16 -9.23
CA ARG A 367 -7.44 -0.47 -10.25
C ARG A 367 -7.41 -1.96 -10.55
N GLU A 368 -7.17 -2.30 -11.81
CA GLU A 368 -7.15 -3.70 -12.29
C GLU A 368 -6.09 -4.54 -11.56
N ASN A 369 -4.92 -3.96 -11.29
CA ASN A 369 -3.77 -4.66 -10.68
C ASN A 369 -3.76 -4.61 -9.13
N PHE A 370 -4.82 -4.10 -8.49
CA PHE A 370 -4.91 -3.92 -7.03
C PHE A 370 -6.08 -4.72 -6.42
N ALA A 371 -6.32 -5.90 -6.99
CA ALA A 371 -7.29 -6.84 -6.45
C ALA A 371 -6.94 -7.20 -5.00
N LEU A 372 -7.98 -7.23 -4.15
CA LEU A 372 -7.85 -7.56 -2.74
C LEU A 372 -7.64 -9.06 -2.56
N THR A 373 -6.63 -9.46 -1.80
CA THR A 373 -6.52 -10.84 -1.30
C THR A 373 -7.17 -10.92 0.08
N LYS A 374 -8.34 -11.56 0.17
CA LYS A 374 -9.05 -11.69 1.44
C LYS A 374 -8.26 -12.53 2.43
N LEU A 375 -8.47 -12.28 3.72
CA LEU A 375 -7.89 -13.10 4.78
C LEU A 375 -8.83 -14.28 5.06
N GLN A 376 -8.46 -15.48 4.61
CA GLN A 376 -9.22 -16.71 4.80
C GLN A 376 -8.33 -17.81 5.39
N PRO A 377 -7.96 -17.72 6.69
CA PRO A 377 -7.05 -18.68 7.29
C PRO A 377 -7.65 -20.09 7.26
N GLN A 378 -6.85 -21.09 6.90
CA GLN A 378 -7.30 -22.49 6.80
C GLN A 378 -7.57 -23.15 8.18
N GLU A 379 -6.98 -22.62 9.25
CA GLU A 379 -7.09 -23.16 10.61
C GLU A 379 -8.40 -22.72 11.30
N ASN A 380 -9.28 -23.67 11.59
CA ASN A 380 -10.64 -23.43 12.12
C ASN A 380 -10.69 -22.76 13.53
N ASN A 381 -9.57 -22.67 14.25
CA ASN A 381 -9.50 -22.14 15.62
C ASN A 381 -8.81 -20.77 15.72
N CYS A 382 -8.57 -20.10 14.60
CA CYS A 382 -7.88 -18.82 14.57
C CYS A 382 -8.85 -17.63 14.66
N ASN A 383 -8.58 -16.68 15.56
CA ASN A 383 -9.33 -15.43 15.66
C ASN A 383 -8.85 -14.47 14.58
N TYR A 384 -9.68 -14.19 13.57
CA TYR A 384 -9.35 -13.19 12.55
C TYR A 384 -10.48 -12.17 12.37
N ILE A 385 -10.08 -10.94 12.07
CA ILE A 385 -10.97 -9.79 11.90
C ILE A 385 -10.62 -9.10 10.59
N GLU A 386 -11.56 -9.01 9.66
CA GLU A 386 -11.40 -8.22 8.44
C GLU A 386 -12.40 -7.05 8.44
N LYS A 387 -11.92 -5.81 8.26
CA LYS A 387 -12.75 -4.59 8.27
C LYS A 387 -12.40 -3.71 7.09
N THR A 388 -13.42 -3.38 6.28
CA THR A 388 -13.28 -2.43 5.17
C THR A 388 -13.55 -0.99 5.60
N PHE A 389 -12.74 -0.05 5.12
CA PHE A 389 -12.84 1.39 5.38
C PHE A 389 -13.02 2.18 4.08
N PRO A 390 -13.72 3.34 4.11
CA PRO A 390 -13.71 4.27 2.99
C PRO A 390 -12.30 4.69 2.58
N GLY A 391 -12.09 4.97 1.30
CA GLY A 391 -10.80 5.31 0.72
C GLY A 391 -10.20 4.19 -0.12
N VAL A 392 -9.08 4.54 -0.75
CA VAL A 392 -8.32 3.67 -1.66
C VAL A 392 -7.11 3.05 -0.95
N HIS A 393 -6.33 2.26 -1.66
CA HIS A 393 -5.22 1.45 -1.11
C HIS A 393 -4.34 2.18 -0.06
N CYS A 394 -3.79 3.33 -0.43
CA CYS A 394 -2.89 4.11 0.41
C CYS A 394 -3.62 5.03 1.41
N ASP A 395 -4.94 5.22 1.29
CA ASP A 395 -5.74 5.84 2.38
C ASP A 395 -5.81 4.91 3.59
N ILE A 396 -5.68 3.60 3.38
CA ILE A 396 -5.70 2.59 4.45
C ILE A 396 -4.29 2.22 4.91
N GLY A 397 -3.38 2.06 3.96
CA GLY A 397 -2.00 1.69 4.24
C GLY A 397 -1.04 2.85 4.53
N GLY A 398 -1.42 4.11 4.30
CA GLY A 398 -0.50 5.25 4.27
C GLY A 398 0.25 5.36 2.93
N ALA A 399 1.32 6.15 2.90
CA ALA A 399 2.14 6.55 1.73
C ALA A 399 1.75 7.86 1.03
N TYR A 400 0.52 8.35 1.14
CA TYR A 400 0.17 9.64 0.55
C TYR A 400 0.78 10.82 1.32
N GLU A 401 1.20 11.84 0.57
CA GLU A 401 1.58 13.14 1.10
C GLU A 401 0.36 14.05 1.28
N THR A 402 0.51 15.07 2.12
CA THR A 402 -0.43 16.19 2.13
C THR A 402 -0.04 17.10 0.99
N GLY A 403 -0.97 17.36 0.07
CA GLY A 403 -0.65 18.14 -1.12
C GLY A 403 -1.75 18.08 -2.17
N THR A 404 -1.45 18.69 -3.31
CA THR A 404 -2.29 18.69 -4.49
C THR A 404 -2.22 17.34 -5.22
N GLU A 405 -3.32 16.60 -5.19
CA GLU A 405 -3.55 15.43 -6.03
C GLU A 405 -3.94 15.87 -7.44
N ILE A 406 -3.26 15.31 -8.44
CA ILE A 406 -3.55 15.49 -9.86
C ILE A 406 -3.83 14.13 -10.47
N VAL A 407 -5.03 13.94 -11.00
CA VAL A 407 -5.40 12.78 -11.82
C VAL A 407 -5.63 13.27 -13.24
N ASP A 408 -4.62 13.12 -14.10
CA ASP A 408 -4.60 13.75 -15.43
C ASP A 408 -5.59 13.08 -16.41
N GLU A 409 -5.72 11.76 -16.33
CA GLU A 409 -6.60 10.97 -17.20
C GLU A 409 -7.53 10.06 -16.37
N ILE A 410 -8.49 10.65 -15.66
CA ILE A 410 -9.56 9.88 -14.98
C ILE A 410 -10.29 8.98 -16.00
N GLU A 411 -10.55 9.53 -17.18
CA GLU A 411 -11.12 8.84 -18.32
C GLU A 411 -10.74 9.57 -19.62
N VAL A 412 -10.63 8.82 -20.72
CA VAL A 412 -10.26 9.35 -22.04
C VAL A 412 -11.27 8.93 -23.10
N CYS A 413 -11.48 9.80 -24.09
CA CYS A 413 -12.38 9.57 -25.22
C CYS A 413 -11.79 10.17 -26.49
N PRO A 414 -11.69 9.45 -27.62
CA PRO A 414 -11.23 10.02 -28.87
C PRO A 414 -12.09 11.22 -29.29
N VAL A 415 -11.49 12.27 -29.87
CA VAL A 415 -12.26 13.48 -30.24
C VAL A 415 -13.42 13.14 -31.17
N ILE A 416 -13.20 12.26 -32.14
CA ILE A 416 -14.23 11.83 -33.10
C ILE A 416 -15.41 11.11 -32.42
N ILE A 417 -15.15 10.32 -31.36
CA ILE A 417 -16.19 9.63 -30.59
C ILE A 417 -16.93 10.64 -29.70
N SER A 418 -16.21 11.60 -29.11
CA SER A 418 -16.79 12.62 -28.25
C SER A 418 -17.76 13.58 -28.95
N LEU A 419 -17.85 13.54 -30.28
CA LEU A 419 -18.87 14.24 -31.07
C LEU A 419 -20.25 13.57 -30.97
N PHE A 420 -20.28 12.29 -30.61
CA PHE A 420 -21.48 11.45 -30.57
C PHE A 420 -21.72 10.82 -29.18
N SER A 421 -20.78 11.00 -28.24
CA SER A 421 -20.80 10.42 -26.89
C SER A 421 -20.67 11.51 -25.83
N SER A 422 -21.51 11.43 -24.80
CA SER A 422 -21.47 12.26 -23.58
C SER A 422 -20.69 11.60 -22.44
N GLU A 423 -19.99 10.49 -22.68
CA GLU A 423 -19.45 9.64 -21.60
C GLU A 423 -18.53 10.35 -20.60
N LEU A 424 -17.74 11.33 -21.05
CA LEU A 424 -16.89 12.13 -20.15
C LEU A 424 -17.73 13.08 -19.29
N GLU A 425 -18.79 13.66 -19.83
CA GLU A 425 -19.72 14.54 -19.09
C GLU A 425 -20.60 13.75 -18.13
N ASP A 426 -21.03 12.55 -18.54
CA ASP A 426 -21.80 11.63 -17.70
C ASP A 426 -20.95 11.15 -16.51
N LEU A 427 -19.69 10.78 -16.76
CA LEU A 427 -18.75 10.42 -15.70
C LEU A 427 -18.44 11.61 -14.80
N LYS A 428 -18.18 12.79 -15.35
CA LYS A 428 -17.97 14.04 -14.58
C LYS A 428 -19.15 14.29 -13.65
N SER A 429 -20.37 14.24 -14.17
CA SER A 429 -21.60 14.42 -13.39
C SER A 429 -21.75 13.38 -12.28
N LYS A 430 -21.40 12.11 -12.58
CA LYS A 430 -21.39 11.03 -11.59
C LYS A 430 -20.38 11.28 -10.47
N LEU A 431 -19.15 11.67 -10.79
CA LEU A 431 -18.10 11.94 -9.79
C LEU A 431 -18.50 13.08 -8.84
N ILE A 432 -19.20 14.09 -9.35
CA ILE A 432 -19.75 15.19 -8.54
C ILE A 432 -20.90 14.69 -7.66
N SER A 433 -21.83 13.92 -8.24
CA SER A 433 -22.95 13.34 -7.49
C SER A 433 -22.50 12.36 -6.41
N ASP A 434 -21.40 11.66 -6.63
CA ASP A 434 -20.80 10.71 -5.68
C ASP A 434 -19.85 11.41 -4.68
N CYS A 435 -19.78 12.74 -4.74
CA CYS A 435 -18.97 13.60 -3.88
C CYS A 435 -17.46 13.33 -3.93
N TRP A 436 -16.97 12.74 -5.03
CA TRP A 436 -15.53 12.55 -5.23
C TRP A 436 -14.84 13.85 -5.61
N TYR A 437 -15.50 14.70 -6.40
CA TYR A 437 -14.94 15.97 -6.83
C TYR A 437 -16.00 17.06 -6.82
N MET A 438 -15.58 18.30 -6.58
CA MET A 438 -16.38 19.48 -6.90
C MET A 438 -16.32 19.78 -8.40
N GLU A 439 -17.35 20.45 -8.93
CA GLU A 439 -17.37 20.90 -10.33
C GLU A 439 -16.11 21.70 -10.71
N SER A 440 -15.64 22.58 -9.80
CA SER A 440 -14.44 23.41 -10.02
C SER A 440 -13.12 22.62 -10.00
N GLN A 441 -13.14 21.37 -9.56
CA GLN A 441 -11.97 20.50 -9.50
C GLN A 441 -11.86 19.59 -10.74
N LEU A 442 -12.87 19.58 -11.61
CA LEU A 442 -12.93 18.74 -12.81
C LEU A 442 -12.92 19.56 -14.08
N GLU A 443 -12.06 19.17 -15.02
CA GLU A 443 -11.98 19.79 -16.34
C GLU A 443 -11.89 18.75 -17.45
N ILE A 444 -12.50 19.04 -18.59
CA ILE A 444 -12.33 18.24 -19.82
C ILE A 444 -11.44 19.02 -20.77
N LYS A 445 -10.30 18.43 -21.12
CA LYS A 445 -9.29 19.04 -21.99
C LYS A 445 -9.10 18.21 -23.25
N ILE A 446 -8.77 18.87 -24.37
CA ILE A 446 -8.32 18.21 -25.59
C ILE A 446 -6.80 18.08 -25.52
N GLU A 447 -6.31 16.86 -25.69
CA GLU A 447 -4.88 16.52 -25.67
C GLU A 447 -4.47 15.91 -27.02
N LEU A 448 -3.21 16.08 -27.38
CA LEU A 448 -2.58 15.39 -28.52
C LEU A 448 -1.44 14.54 -27.98
N GLN A 449 -1.62 13.22 -27.91
CA GLN A 449 -0.57 12.35 -27.42
C GLN A 449 0.56 12.30 -28.44
N ARG A 450 1.79 12.58 -27.98
CA ARG A 450 3.00 12.54 -28.82
C ARG A 450 3.96 11.44 -28.41
N ASP A 451 3.77 10.89 -27.20
CA ASP A 451 4.55 9.78 -26.70
C ASP A 451 4.10 8.47 -27.37
N GLU A 452 5.05 7.74 -27.98
CA GLU A 452 4.75 6.55 -28.79
C GLU A 452 4.11 5.42 -27.95
N GLU A 453 4.56 5.21 -26.71
CA GLU A 453 4.02 4.18 -25.83
C GLU A 453 2.60 4.51 -25.38
N ARG A 454 2.35 5.76 -24.95
CA ARG A 454 1.00 6.22 -24.59
C ARG A 454 0.06 6.21 -25.78
N VAL A 455 0.54 6.55 -26.99
CA VAL A 455 -0.25 6.42 -28.23
C VAL A 455 -0.67 4.96 -28.43
N ALA A 456 0.26 4.00 -28.32
CA ALA A 456 -0.06 2.58 -28.46
C ALA A 456 -1.10 2.12 -27.43
N LYS A 457 -0.91 2.49 -26.16
CA LYS A 457 -1.85 2.19 -25.06
C LYS A 457 -3.25 2.73 -25.32
N HIS A 458 -3.37 4.01 -25.67
CA HIS A 458 -4.66 4.64 -25.97
C HIS A 458 -5.31 4.02 -27.20
N LEU A 459 -4.55 3.74 -28.26
CA LEU A 459 -5.07 3.07 -29.45
C LEU A 459 -5.65 1.70 -29.13
N GLU A 460 -4.98 0.91 -28.29
CA GLU A 460 -5.47 -0.38 -27.85
C GLU A 460 -6.75 -0.26 -27.02
N LEU A 461 -6.77 0.64 -26.04
CA LEU A 461 -7.95 0.93 -25.23
C LEU A 461 -9.14 1.33 -26.11
N PHE A 462 -8.93 2.24 -27.07
CA PHE A 462 -9.98 2.73 -27.95
C PHE A 462 -10.47 1.67 -28.92
N LYS A 463 -9.58 0.83 -29.46
CA LYS A 463 -9.99 -0.33 -30.26
C LYS A 463 -10.86 -1.26 -29.42
N LYS A 464 -10.41 -1.67 -28.24
CA LYS A 464 -11.16 -2.58 -27.35
C LYS A 464 -12.54 -2.03 -26.99
N ARG A 465 -12.65 -0.71 -26.76
CA ARG A 465 -13.89 -0.06 -26.32
C ARG A 465 -14.85 0.31 -27.46
N TYR A 466 -14.32 0.70 -28.62
CA TYR A 466 -15.12 1.26 -29.72
C TYR A 466 -15.03 0.49 -31.03
N ASP A 467 -14.49 -0.75 -31.02
CA ASP A 467 -14.23 -1.56 -32.22
C ASP A 467 -15.37 -1.51 -33.23
N ARG A 468 -16.58 -1.87 -32.77
CA ARG A 468 -17.81 -1.88 -33.58
C ARG A 468 -18.17 -0.52 -34.16
N PHE A 469 -17.91 0.56 -33.44
CA PHE A 469 -18.17 1.91 -33.93
C PHE A 469 -17.12 2.33 -34.96
N LEU A 470 -15.86 1.99 -34.73
CA LEU A 470 -14.74 2.25 -35.65
C LEU A 470 -14.92 1.52 -36.99
N GLU A 471 -15.48 0.31 -36.98
CA GLU A 471 -15.87 -0.44 -38.18
C GLU A 471 -16.96 0.28 -39.00
N ILE A 472 -17.98 0.83 -38.33
CA ILE A 472 -19.13 1.49 -38.98
C ILE A 472 -18.74 2.76 -39.72
N ILE A 473 -17.83 3.56 -39.14
CA ILE A 473 -17.48 4.88 -39.68
C ILE A 473 -16.41 4.82 -40.78
N GLY A 474 -15.89 3.62 -41.11
CA GLY A 474 -15.08 3.34 -42.30
C GLY A 474 -14.06 4.43 -42.67
N GLY A 475 -12.92 4.50 -41.97
CA GLY A 475 -11.86 5.46 -42.33
C GLY A 475 -11.10 6.10 -41.17
N VAL A 476 -11.13 5.54 -39.97
CA VAL A 476 -10.31 6.06 -38.87
C VAL A 476 -8.84 5.65 -39.09
N THR A 477 -8.01 6.60 -39.49
CA THR A 477 -6.55 6.42 -39.49
C THR A 477 -6.04 6.53 -38.05
N GLY A 478 -4.88 5.94 -37.74
CA GLY A 478 -4.25 6.09 -36.41
C GLY A 478 -4.09 7.56 -35.99
N ALA A 479 -3.93 8.47 -36.95
CA ALA A 479 -3.85 9.92 -36.75
C ALA A 479 -5.14 10.58 -36.21
N ASN A 480 -6.31 9.93 -36.34
CA ASN A 480 -7.57 10.44 -35.78
C ASN A 480 -7.79 10.03 -34.32
N LEU A 481 -7.02 9.05 -33.81
CA LEU A 481 -7.14 8.49 -32.46
C LEU A 481 -6.07 9.03 -31.50
N ILE A 482 -4.99 9.65 -32.02
CA ILE A 482 -3.97 10.33 -31.20
C ILE A 482 -4.46 11.64 -30.57
N ARG A 483 -5.58 12.20 -31.07
CA ARG A 483 -6.23 13.38 -30.49
C ARG A 483 -7.47 12.93 -29.72
N TYR A 484 -7.48 13.20 -28.42
CA TYR A 484 -8.52 12.74 -27.52
C TYR A 484 -8.91 13.85 -26.54
N LYS A 485 -10.09 13.70 -25.93
CA LYS A 485 -10.48 14.44 -24.74
C LYS A 485 -10.11 13.62 -23.51
N LYS A 486 -9.62 14.27 -22.46
CA LYS A 486 -9.37 13.68 -21.14
C LYS A 486 -10.16 14.41 -20.07
N LEU A 487 -10.76 13.65 -19.15
CA LEU A 487 -11.32 14.17 -17.91
C LEU A 487 -10.21 14.19 -16.85
N ARG A 488 -9.91 15.38 -16.34
CA ARG A 488 -8.84 15.63 -15.38
C ARG A 488 -9.42 16.14 -14.07
N GLY A 489 -8.86 15.65 -12.96
CA GLY A 489 -9.18 16.10 -11.60
C GLY A 489 -7.98 16.72 -10.90
N VAL A 490 -8.18 17.84 -10.21
CA VAL A 490 -7.16 18.48 -9.38
C VAL A 490 -7.77 18.95 -8.07
N ARG A 491 -7.20 18.54 -6.95
CA ARG A 491 -7.67 18.93 -5.61
C ARG A 491 -6.56 18.80 -4.57
N PHE A 492 -6.68 19.56 -3.48
CA PHE A 492 -5.76 19.45 -2.35
C PHE A 492 -6.31 18.47 -1.31
N LEU A 493 -5.48 17.53 -0.84
CA LEU A 493 -5.85 16.50 0.12
C LEU A 493 -4.90 16.45 1.32
N TRP A 494 -5.48 16.05 2.46
CA TRP A 494 -4.81 15.80 3.72
C TRP A 494 -4.59 14.29 3.92
N LYS A 495 -3.35 13.88 4.21
CA LYS A 495 -3.00 12.44 4.38
C LYS A 495 -3.47 11.82 5.70
N GLU A 496 -3.90 12.65 6.66
CA GLU A 496 -4.15 12.30 8.05
C GLU A 496 -5.31 11.30 8.24
N TYR A 497 -6.16 11.09 7.23
CA TYR A 497 -7.17 10.02 7.30
C TYR A 497 -6.56 8.64 7.50
N SER A 498 -5.39 8.38 6.89
CA SER A 498 -4.67 7.12 7.06
C SER A 498 -4.25 6.84 8.51
N TYR A 499 -4.27 7.84 9.39
CA TYR A 499 -3.95 7.65 10.81
C TYR A 499 -5.09 6.97 11.58
N ILE A 500 -6.33 7.01 11.06
CA ILE A 500 -7.46 6.33 11.69
C ILE A 500 -7.27 4.80 11.67
N PRO A 501 -7.03 4.14 10.52
CA PRO A 501 -6.66 2.72 10.48
C PRO A 501 -5.44 2.39 11.34
N LEU A 502 -4.43 3.26 11.38
CA LEU A 502 -3.24 3.08 12.23
C LEU A 502 -3.61 2.98 13.72
N HIS A 503 -4.41 3.92 14.22
CA HIS A 503 -4.84 3.94 15.64
C HIS A 503 -5.68 2.72 15.99
N PHE A 504 -6.53 2.25 15.07
CA PHE A 504 -7.32 1.06 15.30
C PHE A 504 -6.48 -0.22 15.30
N MET A 505 -5.45 -0.29 14.46
CA MET A 505 -4.52 -1.42 14.45
C MET A 505 -3.71 -1.46 15.74
N GLU A 506 -3.22 -0.32 16.23
CA GLU A 506 -2.58 -0.20 17.55
C GLU A 506 -3.53 -0.68 18.65
N SER A 507 -4.80 -0.26 18.64
CA SER A 507 -5.77 -0.66 19.65
C SER A 507 -6.02 -2.17 19.68
N TYR A 508 -6.16 -2.81 18.51
CA TYR A 508 -6.23 -4.27 18.43
C TYR A 508 -4.97 -4.93 18.95
N PHE A 509 -3.80 -4.45 18.51
CA PHE A 509 -2.53 -5.01 18.95
C PHE A 509 -2.36 -4.93 20.47
N LEU A 510 -2.61 -3.76 21.06
CA LEU A 510 -2.57 -3.54 22.52
C LEU A 510 -3.53 -4.47 23.28
N SER A 511 -4.70 -4.79 22.72
CA SER A 511 -5.65 -5.72 23.35
C SER A 511 -5.14 -7.17 23.45
N ASN A 512 -4.10 -7.53 22.68
CA ASN A 512 -3.45 -8.84 22.74
C ASN A 512 -2.19 -8.84 23.63
N LEU A 513 -1.77 -7.69 24.14
CA LEU A 513 -0.64 -7.60 25.06
C LEU A 513 -1.12 -7.86 26.49
N SER A 514 -0.30 -8.55 27.29
CA SER A 514 -0.43 -8.54 28.75
C SER A 514 0.00 -7.19 29.32
N ASP A 515 -0.17 -6.95 30.63
CA ASP A 515 0.02 -5.66 31.32
C ASP A 515 1.40 -4.94 31.14
N ASN A 516 2.36 -5.50 30.39
CA ASN A 516 3.70 -4.95 30.15
C ASN A 516 3.88 -4.31 28.75
N CYS A 517 2.99 -3.41 28.34
CA CYS A 517 3.11 -2.68 27.06
C CYS A 517 4.34 -1.74 26.98
N GLU A 518 4.92 -1.34 28.12
CA GLU A 518 6.06 -0.42 28.23
C GLU A 518 7.34 -0.92 27.55
N LYS A 519 7.44 -2.23 27.24
CA LYS A 519 8.62 -2.82 26.57
C LYS A 519 8.54 -2.82 25.04
N ILE A 520 7.35 -2.59 24.46
CA ILE A 520 7.12 -2.69 23.02
C ILE A 520 7.05 -1.30 22.38
N PHE A 521 6.34 -0.36 23.00
CA PHE A 521 6.16 1.00 22.48
C PHE A 521 7.03 2.00 23.23
N SER A 522 7.78 2.80 22.47
CA SER A 522 8.50 3.98 22.98
C SER A 522 7.60 5.22 23.03
N MET A 523 6.55 5.24 22.20
CA MET A 523 5.48 6.25 22.16
C MET A 523 4.24 5.63 21.52
N THR A 524 3.05 6.23 21.71
CA THR A 524 1.81 5.75 21.08
C THR A 524 1.66 6.33 19.67
N THR A 525 0.97 5.60 18.78
CA THR A 525 0.65 6.13 17.44
C THR A 525 -0.37 7.28 17.51
N ILE A 526 -1.21 7.30 18.55
CA ILE A 526 -2.19 8.38 18.78
C ILE A 526 -1.52 9.71 19.08
N ASP A 527 -0.41 9.70 19.83
CA ASP A 527 0.31 10.92 20.21
C ASP A 527 1.17 11.44 19.05
N GLU A 528 1.91 10.55 18.36
CA GLU A 528 2.80 10.95 17.26
C GLU A 528 2.02 11.27 15.97
N TYR A 529 0.97 10.49 15.65
CA TYR A 529 0.14 10.63 14.44
C TYR A 529 -1.26 11.11 14.81
N SER A 530 -1.33 12.25 15.49
CA SER A 530 -2.56 12.83 16.00
C SER A 530 -3.46 13.42 14.90
N ILE A 531 -4.76 13.14 15.00
CA ILE A 531 -5.82 13.75 14.16
C ILE A 531 -6.56 14.89 14.87
N LYS A 532 -6.09 15.34 16.05
CA LYS A 532 -6.79 16.33 16.88
C LYS A 532 -6.99 17.68 16.17
N SER A 533 -6.08 18.05 15.26
CA SER A 533 -6.18 19.25 14.42
C SER A 533 -7.23 19.13 13.30
N HIS A 534 -7.84 17.96 13.10
CA HIS A 534 -8.82 17.68 12.06
C HIS A 534 -10.16 17.24 12.69
N PRO A 535 -11.05 18.17 13.08
CA PRO A 535 -12.30 17.84 13.77
C PRO A 535 -13.19 16.84 13.02
N LYS A 536 -13.13 16.85 11.68
CA LYS A 536 -13.89 15.93 10.82
C LYS A 536 -13.33 14.52 10.84
N LEU A 537 -12.01 14.36 10.97
CA LEU A 537 -11.39 13.06 11.19
C LEU A 537 -11.72 12.50 12.57
N VAL A 538 -11.78 13.36 13.60
CA VAL A 538 -12.21 12.95 14.95
C VAL A 538 -13.64 12.37 14.91
N GLN A 539 -14.58 13.09 14.28
CA GLN A 539 -15.96 12.60 14.08
C GLN A 539 -16.00 11.29 13.27
N ALA A 540 -15.18 11.18 12.22
CA ALA A 540 -15.09 9.97 11.42
C ALA A 540 -14.55 8.77 12.23
N LYS A 541 -13.54 8.99 13.08
CA LYS A 541 -12.96 7.96 13.95
C LYS A 541 -13.99 7.48 14.97
N GLU A 542 -14.70 8.38 15.67
CA GLU A 542 -15.76 8.02 16.62
C GLU A 542 -16.89 7.20 15.98
N TRP A 543 -17.21 7.48 14.71
CA TRP A 543 -18.17 6.69 13.95
C TRP A 543 -17.63 5.30 13.62
N LEU A 544 -16.44 5.23 13.02
CA LEU A 544 -15.79 4.00 12.62
C LEU A 544 -15.51 3.08 13.81
N GLU A 545 -15.18 3.61 14.97
CA GLU A 545 -14.88 2.84 16.19
C GLU A 545 -16.02 1.90 16.56
N LYS A 546 -17.28 2.34 16.38
CA LYS A 546 -18.49 1.52 16.62
C LYS A 546 -18.57 0.32 15.67
N TYR A 547 -18.13 0.48 14.42
CA TYR A 547 -18.09 -0.59 13.42
C TYR A 547 -16.88 -1.50 13.61
N VAL A 548 -15.74 -0.93 14.00
CA VAL A 548 -14.47 -1.65 14.13
C VAL A 548 -14.50 -2.55 15.37
N PHE A 549 -14.86 -2.03 16.54
CA PHE A 549 -14.84 -2.77 17.82
C PHE A 549 -16.21 -3.16 18.36
N GLY A 550 -17.29 -2.65 17.76
CA GLY A 550 -18.66 -2.92 18.20
C GLY A 550 -19.52 -3.55 17.12
N ASN A 551 -20.84 -3.36 17.26
CA ASN A 551 -21.86 -3.86 16.33
C ASN A 551 -22.35 -2.79 15.35
N GLY A 552 -21.54 -1.74 15.11
CA GLY A 552 -21.86 -0.71 14.12
C GLY A 552 -21.86 -1.29 12.71
N GLU A 553 -22.60 -0.65 11.80
CA GLU A 553 -22.67 -1.06 10.39
C GLU A 553 -21.46 -0.55 9.60
N LYS A 554 -21.09 -1.31 8.56
CA LYS A 554 -20.08 -0.88 7.58
C LYS A 554 -20.51 0.44 6.95
N TRP A 555 -19.58 1.38 6.83
CA TRP A 555 -19.88 2.69 6.26
C TRP A 555 -20.27 2.57 4.78
N SER A 556 -21.43 3.11 4.39
CA SER A 556 -21.90 3.12 3.00
C SER A 556 -22.22 4.53 2.52
N PHE A 557 -21.85 4.84 1.27
CA PHE A 557 -22.31 6.04 0.59
C PHE A 557 -23.80 5.97 0.26
N ILE A 558 -24.49 7.12 0.25
CA ILE A 558 -25.93 7.21 0.00
C ILE A 558 -26.16 8.09 -1.23
N PRO A 559 -26.39 7.51 -2.40
CA PRO A 559 -26.68 8.29 -3.60
C PRO A 559 -27.94 9.15 -3.41
N ASN A 560 -27.97 10.32 -4.06
CA ASN A 560 -29.13 11.22 -4.06
C ASN A 560 -29.63 11.64 -2.67
N ILE A 561 -28.71 11.83 -1.71
CA ILE A 561 -29.03 12.19 -0.32
C ILE A 561 -29.94 13.42 -0.22
N GLU A 562 -29.76 14.40 -1.10
CA GLU A 562 -30.56 15.63 -1.13
C GLU A 562 -32.02 15.36 -1.50
N GLU A 563 -32.29 14.39 -2.38
CA GLU A 563 -33.67 13.99 -2.70
C GLU A 563 -34.32 13.28 -1.50
N ILE A 564 -33.55 12.46 -0.79
CA ILE A 564 -34.00 11.78 0.43
C ILE A 564 -34.33 12.81 1.52
N ILE A 565 -33.47 13.80 1.73
CA ILE A 565 -33.68 14.89 2.69
C ILE A 565 -34.91 15.70 2.29
N LYS A 566 -35.03 16.12 1.02
CA LYS A 566 -36.21 16.84 0.51
C LYS A 566 -37.49 16.03 0.75
N GLY A 567 -37.47 14.73 0.46
CA GLY A 567 -38.58 13.82 0.73
C GLY A 567 -38.96 13.75 2.21
N LYS A 568 -37.98 13.73 3.12
CA LYS A 568 -38.19 13.77 4.58
C LYS A 568 -38.74 15.12 5.04
N ILE A 569 -38.22 16.24 4.54
CA ILE A 569 -38.73 17.59 4.81
C ILE A 569 -40.19 17.71 4.34
N ILE A 570 -40.52 17.21 3.15
CA ILE A 570 -41.90 17.19 2.64
C ILE A 570 -42.83 16.39 3.57
N LYS A 571 -42.36 15.23 4.08
CA LYS A 571 -43.11 14.44 5.06
C LYS A 571 -43.30 15.21 6.38
N LEU A 572 -42.28 15.90 6.88
CA LEU A 572 -42.35 16.73 8.10
C LEU A 572 -43.28 17.95 7.94
N LYS A 573 -43.32 18.55 6.74
CA LYS A 573 -44.25 19.64 6.39
C LYS A 573 -45.71 19.16 6.29
N GLY A 574 -45.97 17.85 6.29
CA GLY A 574 -47.30 17.22 6.26
C GLY A 574 -47.92 17.18 4.87
N LYS A 575 -48.62 16.08 4.53
CA LYS A 575 -49.35 15.92 3.26
C LYS A 575 -50.38 17.06 3.08
N LYS A 576 -50.07 18.04 2.23
CA LYS A 576 -51.06 18.64 1.33
C LYS A 576 -50.66 18.28 -0.10
N PRO A 577 -51.54 17.65 -0.90
CA PRO A 577 -51.22 17.33 -2.28
C PRO A 577 -51.08 18.63 -3.05
N LEU A 578 -49.90 18.86 -3.64
CA LEU A 578 -49.72 19.97 -4.57
C LEU A 578 -50.32 19.52 -5.91
N HIS A 579 -51.48 20.08 -6.26
CA HIS A 579 -52.01 20.00 -7.60
C HIS A 579 -50.96 20.56 -8.56
N GLU A 580 -50.72 19.87 -9.67
CA GLU A 580 -49.99 20.40 -10.83
C GLU A 580 -50.50 21.80 -11.17
N ALA A 581 -49.70 22.82 -10.87
CA ALA A 581 -49.90 24.18 -11.35
C ALA A 581 -48.53 24.84 -11.55
N THR A 582 -48.02 24.59 -12.77
CA THR A 582 -47.23 25.48 -13.61
C THR A 582 -45.90 26.04 -13.08
N LYS A 583 -44.82 25.46 -13.63
CA LYS A 583 -43.48 26.04 -13.79
C LYS A 583 -43.48 27.48 -14.34
N ASP A 584 -44.56 27.93 -14.96
CA ASP A 584 -44.65 29.25 -15.60
C ASP A 584 -44.86 30.43 -14.64
N ARG A 585 -45.24 30.22 -13.36
CA ARG A 585 -45.53 31.33 -12.43
C ARG A 585 -44.34 31.88 -11.65
N LEU A 586 -43.18 31.21 -11.70
CA LEU A 586 -41.98 31.62 -10.96
C LEU A 586 -40.98 32.41 -11.82
N GLU A 587 -40.96 32.22 -13.15
CA GLU A 587 -40.11 33.02 -14.04
C GLU A 587 -40.73 34.39 -14.37
N GLU A 588 -42.06 34.52 -14.46
CA GLU A 588 -42.70 35.83 -14.68
C GLU A 588 -42.58 36.79 -13.47
N ARG A 589 -42.41 36.27 -12.25
CA ARG A 589 -42.16 37.10 -11.06
C ARG A 589 -40.74 37.63 -10.95
N ARG A 590 -39.78 37.05 -11.70
CA ARG A 590 -38.38 37.47 -11.66
C ARG A 590 -38.09 38.75 -12.46
N TYR A 591 -38.98 39.16 -13.38
CA TYR A 591 -38.74 40.31 -14.27
C TYR A 591 -39.66 41.52 -14.05
N LYS A 592 -40.58 41.51 -13.09
CA LYS A 592 -41.60 42.57 -12.96
C LYS A 592 -41.75 43.27 -11.61
N VAL A 593 -40.83 43.10 -10.66
CA VAL A 593 -40.82 43.87 -9.40
C VAL A 593 -39.38 44.28 -9.06
N MET A 594 -38.79 45.14 -9.89
CA MET A 594 -37.85 46.14 -9.38
C MET A 594 -38.70 47.31 -8.89
N LEU A 595 -38.54 47.66 -7.61
CA LEU A 595 -39.11 48.77 -6.84
C LEU A 595 -40.00 48.27 -5.68
N ASP A 596 -39.55 48.63 -4.48
CA ASP A 596 -39.93 48.22 -3.13
C ASP A 596 -39.55 46.80 -2.68
N ASN A 597 -38.81 46.69 -1.55
CA ASN A 597 -39.31 46.04 -0.32
C ASN A 597 -38.22 45.59 0.69
N LYS A 598 -38.05 46.35 1.79
CA LYS A 598 -37.41 45.87 3.04
C LYS A 598 -38.23 44.74 3.72
N HIS A 599 -39.53 44.70 3.47
CA HIS A 599 -40.46 43.71 4.06
C HIS A 599 -40.37 42.32 3.40
N GLN A 600 -40.16 42.26 2.07
CA GLN A 600 -40.02 41.00 1.33
C GLN A 600 -38.71 40.27 1.64
N TYR A 601 -37.61 41.02 1.88
CA TYR A 601 -36.36 40.42 2.38
C TYR A 601 -36.54 39.76 3.75
N THR A 602 -37.34 40.37 4.63
CA THR A 602 -37.57 39.83 5.98
C THR A 602 -38.36 38.52 5.93
N GLU A 603 -39.39 38.43 5.08
CA GLU A 603 -40.15 37.19 4.88
C GLU A 603 -39.34 36.11 4.17
N LEU A 604 -38.51 36.46 3.19
CA LEU A 604 -37.60 35.51 2.52
C LEU A 604 -36.59 34.91 3.52
N ILE A 605 -35.99 35.75 4.37
CA ILE A 605 -35.05 35.30 5.42
C ILE A 605 -35.75 34.35 6.41
N LYS A 606 -36.99 34.63 6.80
CA LYS A 606 -37.77 33.72 7.68
C LYS A 606 -37.99 32.36 7.04
N VAL A 607 -38.38 32.32 5.76
CA VAL A 607 -38.58 31.05 5.04
C VAL A 607 -37.27 30.28 4.91
N LEU A 608 -36.16 30.94 4.55
CA LEU A 608 -34.85 30.32 4.46
C LEU A 608 -34.37 29.76 5.81
N ASN A 609 -34.59 30.49 6.91
CA ASN A 609 -34.27 30.02 8.25
C ASN A 609 -35.10 28.80 8.65
N GLN A 610 -36.41 28.80 8.36
CA GLN A 610 -37.28 27.64 8.62
C GLN A 610 -36.88 26.41 7.82
N GLU A 611 -36.50 26.57 6.54
CA GLU A 611 -36.02 25.46 5.73
C GLU A 611 -34.67 24.92 6.24
N LYS A 612 -33.78 25.81 6.67
CA LYS A 612 -32.52 25.41 7.30
C LYS A 612 -32.74 24.63 8.59
N GLU A 613 -33.63 25.10 9.48
CA GLU A 613 -33.98 24.39 10.72
C GLU A 613 -34.57 23.01 10.46
N LEU A 614 -35.47 22.88 9.47
CA LEU A 614 -36.05 21.58 9.09
C LEU A 614 -34.99 20.64 8.51
N ARG A 615 -34.05 21.16 7.71
CA ARG A 615 -32.93 20.38 7.18
C ARG A 615 -32.03 19.90 8.30
N ASP A 616 -31.59 20.80 9.18
CA ASP A 616 -30.73 20.48 10.32
C ASP A 616 -31.40 19.45 11.24
N ARG A 617 -32.72 19.56 11.45
CA ARG A 617 -33.51 18.56 12.18
C ARG A 617 -33.48 17.18 11.52
N VAL A 618 -33.71 17.09 10.21
CA VAL A 618 -33.67 15.80 9.49
C VAL A 618 -32.30 15.13 9.58
N ILE A 619 -31.24 15.93 9.52
CA ILE A 619 -29.86 15.45 9.62
C ILE A 619 -29.58 14.95 11.05
N ASN A 620 -29.89 15.76 12.07
CA ASN A 620 -29.60 15.44 13.46
C ASN A 620 -30.43 14.26 14.00
N GLU A 621 -31.68 14.09 13.54
CA GLU A 621 -32.54 12.96 13.94
C GLU A 621 -32.21 11.66 13.16
N ASN A 622 -31.30 11.70 12.18
CA ASN A 622 -30.97 10.53 11.36
C ASN A 622 -29.45 10.32 11.27
N PRO A 623 -28.86 9.51 12.17
CA PRO A 623 -27.41 9.29 12.21
C PRO A 623 -26.81 8.88 10.86
N ILE A 624 -27.51 8.02 10.11
CA ILE A 624 -27.10 7.57 8.77
C ILE A 624 -26.93 8.76 7.80
N ILE A 625 -27.84 9.74 7.83
CA ILE A 625 -27.76 10.96 7.01
C ILE A 625 -26.64 11.87 7.51
N ALA A 626 -26.50 12.05 8.83
CA ALA A 626 -25.42 12.87 9.40
C ALA A 626 -24.03 12.34 8.98
N ASN A 627 -23.86 11.01 8.94
CA ASN A 627 -22.60 10.39 8.53
C ASN A 627 -22.29 10.52 7.06
N HIS A 628 -23.32 10.61 6.21
CA HIS A 628 -23.12 10.86 4.78
C HIS A 628 -22.32 12.15 4.56
N PHE A 629 -22.66 13.21 5.28
CA PHE A 629 -21.94 14.49 5.20
C PHE A 629 -20.50 14.43 5.74
N ILE A 630 -20.22 13.52 6.68
CA ILE A 630 -18.84 13.25 7.10
C ILE A 630 -18.09 12.59 5.94
N LEU A 631 -18.65 11.55 5.31
CA LEU A 631 -18.03 10.87 4.18
C LEU A 631 -17.81 11.77 2.96
N GLU A 632 -18.77 12.65 2.66
CA GLU A 632 -18.62 13.70 1.64
C GLU A 632 -17.39 14.59 1.94
N THR A 633 -17.24 15.01 3.20
CA THR A 633 -16.07 15.78 3.63
C THR A 633 -14.78 14.97 3.47
N LEU A 634 -14.80 13.67 3.81
CA LEU A 634 -13.64 12.79 3.64
C LEU A 634 -13.26 12.67 2.17
N ARG A 635 -14.20 12.35 1.27
CA ARG A 635 -13.95 12.24 -0.18
C ARG A 635 -13.41 13.52 -0.80
N THR A 636 -13.85 14.67 -0.28
CA THR A 636 -13.46 15.97 -0.82
C THR A 636 -12.05 16.39 -0.38
N TYR A 637 -11.65 16.07 0.85
CA TYR A 637 -10.46 16.67 1.48
C TYR A 637 -9.42 15.68 1.99
N TYR A 638 -9.71 14.37 2.00
CA TYR A 638 -8.83 13.36 2.60
C TYR A 638 -8.67 12.08 1.78
N LEU A 639 -9.67 11.66 1.00
CA LEU A 639 -9.62 10.39 0.25
C LEU A 639 -9.16 10.60 -1.19
N HIS A 640 -8.22 9.76 -1.59
CA HIS A 640 -7.61 9.82 -2.90
C HIS A 640 -8.44 9.08 -3.95
N TRP A 641 -8.18 9.37 -5.22
CA TRP A 641 -8.83 8.69 -6.33
C TRP A 641 -7.98 7.52 -6.80
N SER A 642 -8.60 6.36 -7.00
CA SER A 642 -7.85 5.10 -7.12
C SER A 642 -7.12 4.94 -8.45
N ALA A 643 -7.74 5.29 -9.57
CA ALA A 643 -7.26 4.89 -10.90
C ALA A 643 -7.00 6.08 -11.83
N ASN A 644 -5.99 5.92 -12.69
CA ASN A 644 -5.58 6.90 -13.69
C ASN A 644 -5.14 6.18 -14.97
N ARG A 645 -5.61 6.65 -16.13
CA ARG A 645 -5.30 6.04 -17.43
C ARG A 645 -4.00 6.52 -18.05
N ASP A 646 -3.37 7.55 -17.49
CA ASP A 646 -2.12 8.11 -17.98
C ASP A 646 -0.91 7.19 -17.76
N TRP A 647 -1.05 6.15 -16.93
CA TRP A 647 0.04 5.28 -16.53
C TRP A 647 -0.27 3.78 -16.63
N PHE A 648 0.74 2.96 -16.94
CA PHE A 648 0.60 1.52 -17.03
C PHE A 648 0.33 0.89 -15.66
N GLY A 649 -0.69 0.04 -15.59
CA GLY A 649 -1.07 -0.68 -14.37
C GLY A 649 -1.84 0.12 -13.32
N MET A 650 -2.19 1.37 -13.64
CA MET A 650 -3.08 2.23 -12.86
C MET A 650 -4.49 2.31 -13.44
N ASP A 651 -4.75 1.51 -14.49
CA ASP A 651 -6.03 1.49 -15.19
C ASP A 651 -7.17 1.03 -14.28
N PRO A 652 -8.35 1.66 -14.38
CA PRO A 652 -9.52 1.23 -13.65
C PRO A 652 -10.07 -0.07 -14.24
N THR A 653 -10.59 -0.92 -13.37
CA THR A 653 -11.51 -2.00 -13.74
C THR A 653 -12.68 -1.46 -14.58
N SER A 654 -13.18 -2.27 -15.50
CA SER A 654 -14.24 -1.88 -16.43
C SER A 654 -15.53 -1.37 -15.76
N ASP A 655 -15.84 -1.86 -14.56
CA ASP A 655 -16.97 -1.46 -13.73
C ASP A 655 -16.61 -0.46 -12.62
N ARG A 656 -15.31 -0.13 -12.46
CA ARG A 656 -14.77 0.67 -11.34
C ARG A 656 -15.15 0.08 -9.98
N ILE A 657 -15.13 -1.25 -9.89
CA ILE A 657 -15.37 -2.01 -8.67
C ILE A 657 -14.15 -2.87 -8.39
N ARG A 658 -13.71 -2.87 -7.13
CA ARG A 658 -12.59 -3.70 -6.70
C ARG A 658 -12.79 -5.16 -7.05
N LYS A 659 -11.75 -5.81 -7.59
CA LYS A 659 -11.70 -7.27 -7.68
C LYS A 659 -11.17 -7.86 -6.39
N GLU A 660 -11.61 -9.07 -6.05
CA GLU A 660 -11.25 -9.77 -4.82
C GLU A 660 -10.90 -11.22 -5.16
N TYR A 661 -9.90 -11.76 -4.45
CA TYR A 661 -9.43 -13.15 -4.50
C TYR A 661 -9.52 -13.80 -3.12
#